data_AF-A0A2N4XUW5-F1
#
_entry.id   AF-A0A2N4XUW5-F1
#
_cell.length_a   1.000
_cell.length_b   1.000
_cell.length_c   1.000
_cell.angle_alpha   90.00
_cell.angle_beta   90.00
_cell.angle_gamma   90.00
#
_symmetry.space_group_name_H-M   'P 1'
#
loop_
_entity.id
_entity.type
_entity.pdbx_description
1 polymer ?
#
loop_
_entity_poly.entity_id
_entity_poly.type
_entity_poly.pdbx_seq_one_letter_code
_entity_poly.pdbx_strand_id
1 'polypeptide(L)'
;MIAAIRRTLGVLCLGSAMLGLLAACGGGGSSGTNSTSSSGNNGGSAASSQATSNSASSQSEGDSASSAAAQTSAASALSVPVGVTGWASQGTGTTGGAGAPASNIYVVHNRAELKAALANQNSPTYATNATTAKSEAKIIYVVGSIYGTDLGNGKFADEAYYKTLTTAFKNIDKWDFEAYIGYVTAQATLSTATAEQTAAASARSIMQNAQKAQIEFSVPSNTTILGVGADAKIIDGFLTVNATSNIVIRNLEFQAPQDLGTSYTWTAGKEEWNAKFKAINMVTGKQIWIDHCTFSDGANFDSKEVRTINGVTKHVQRHDGLLDIEDSSDYVTVSYSIFKNHDKTNMVGGSGDGNGAKERAYNRLTFSNNIWQDTTQRAPRARFGQIHLYNNSYSGNTDSADYPVSYYVGMGAESRILSEANVFDMSGSKATVARVMSNLNGYQFKDVGSWFNGVAASAELEAAAKAALDARWNDARKAADGSSTPTADKVNSVFTLAAYTNQLGWTPAYSYTPGSSANVVRAHNLVNAGAGKLPVTAASSTRPMLDDTAASNATVAKALAGSDAWAPQSVNAGQPNAGRLYPAGFTADFIVTKDGSTPYSTIQSALNAASTSTAARVYIQVKAGDYNEQLIVSNTAAAITLYSSEADATKVRIYNALSQGSLGASYNTFVTNSTYTGNTDATTLYNACSKKTGSVGKECSATIRVRNNGFQLVNLSVENAWVETGSSDQAVAVMVDKADKVVLDGVRLISNQDTLYLANSGKRVYVTASDISGDVDFIFGAGIGVFEGSTIRTLGTRKPSGTSITSPSTTASTQTVGLLFNNSVFLADSATTDNSIYLARQWDDSATDAPGKVLVRNSVLGKHVALTSGPWSPTVIGGSATQYTYLNEYRNWDEVQKASSSATSSAAASSAAASSASSSSATASSSATSSVSSSVATGSGSNTPITGSTTLTNAYVASGLPVTVSTSYDSVNGKYTLVSAGIMGGTTDSLQFSYQQIAGDFTMIARLTSLEAVPTGLSTGNWRAGLMVRNSLADNSRYYGLLMRSIPRLQWEQRKTDGDVTSTGTLSPSYTTAIGNSAPLFLKLVRSGNSITVSYSSDGGVTWLGSKTQDFTATGYTALDNTVYVGLAGVSGSTTVTSTSVFDFVSITTP
;
A
#
# COMPACT_ATOMS: atom_id res chain seq x y z
N MET A 1 49.65 5.16 -28.25
CA MET A 1 50.53 3.96 -28.27
C MET A 1 49.70 2.72 -27.91
N ILE A 2 48.78 2.31 -28.78
CA ILE A 2 47.78 1.25 -28.52
C ILE A 2 47.70 0.33 -29.74
N ALA A 3 48.61 -0.64 -29.82
CA ALA A 3 48.73 -1.57 -30.97
C ALA A 3 49.54 -2.83 -30.62
N ALA A 4 49.32 -3.45 -29.46
CA ALA A 4 49.98 -4.70 -29.07
C ALA A 4 49.12 -5.54 -28.10
N ILE A 5 49.46 -6.83 -27.96
CA ILE A 5 48.94 -7.78 -26.95
C ILE A 5 47.43 -8.13 -27.08
N ARG A 6 47.09 -8.78 -28.20
CA ARG A 6 46.09 -9.87 -28.24
C ARG A 6 46.59 -11.00 -29.14
N ARG A 7 47.14 -12.10 -28.58
CA ARG A 7 47.13 -13.48 -29.15
C ARG A 7 48.00 -14.48 -28.36
N THR A 8 47.32 -15.44 -27.72
CA THR A 8 47.79 -16.82 -27.42
C THR A 8 46.51 -17.67 -27.36
N LEU A 9 46.09 -18.30 -28.48
CA LEU A 9 46.15 -19.76 -28.74
C LEU A 9 45.27 -20.63 -27.81
N GLY A 10 44.34 -21.50 -28.25
CA GLY A 10 43.63 -21.58 -29.55
C GLY A 10 43.30 -22.99 -30.09
N VAL A 11 42.22 -23.08 -30.90
CA VAL A 11 41.92 -24.07 -31.99
C VAL A 11 41.63 -25.54 -31.51
N LEU A 12 40.81 -26.44 -32.10
CA LEU A 12 40.12 -26.71 -33.40
C LEU A 12 38.57 -26.88 -33.21
N CYS A 13 37.63 -26.61 -34.15
CA CYS A 13 37.38 -27.06 -35.56
C CYS A 13 36.83 -28.51 -35.66
N LEU A 14 35.85 -28.91 -36.51
CA LEU A 14 34.95 -28.32 -37.55
C LEU A 14 33.70 -29.28 -37.69
N GLY A 15 32.61 -29.06 -38.46
CA GLY A 15 32.14 -27.95 -39.31
C GLY A 15 31.18 -28.40 -40.45
N SER A 16 30.27 -27.52 -40.91
CA SER A 16 29.42 -27.60 -42.14
C SER A 16 28.25 -28.63 -42.19
N ALA A 17 27.22 -28.54 -43.06
CA ALA A 17 26.46 -27.40 -43.68
C ALA A 17 25.32 -27.95 -44.59
N MET A 18 24.15 -27.29 -44.73
CA MET A 18 23.39 -27.19 -46.00
C MET A 18 22.21 -26.20 -46.00
N LEU A 19 21.55 -26.03 -47.16
CA LEU A 19 20.56 -25.01 -47.52
C LEU A 19 19.36 -25.66 -48.25
N GLY A 20 18.14 -25.10 -48.18
CA GLY A 20 16.95 -25.62 -48.90
C GLY A 20 15.77 -24.64 -48.94
N LEU A 21 14.91 -24.74 -49.96
CA LEU A 21 13.86 -23.75 -50.28
C LEU A 21 12.47 -24.39 -50.56
N LEU A 22 11.45 -23.54 -50.81
CA LEU A 22 10.03 -23.83 -51.04
C LEU A 22 9.72 -24.97 -52.06
N ALA A 23 8.61 -25.72 -51.87
CA ALA A 23 7.35 -25.57 -52.66
C ALA A 23 6.30 -26.72 -52.56
N ALA A 24 5.06 -26.34 -52.20
CA ALA A 24 3.74 -26.67 -52.80
C ALA A 24 3.16 -28.11 -53.08
N CYS A 25 1.83 -28.20 -52.86
CA CYS A 25 0.76 -28.97 -53.56
C CYS A 25 0.41 -30.45 -53.23
N GLY A 26 -0.90 -30.76 -53.34
CA GLY A 26 -1.58 -32.06 -53.11
C GLY A 26 -1.99 -32.28 -51.63
N GLY A 27 -3.19 -32.74 -51.23
CA GLY A 27 -4.36 -33.32 -51.93
C GLY A 27 -4.39 -34.86 -51.80
N GLY A 28 -5.43 -35.56 -51.33
CA GLY A 28 -6.74 -35.17 -50.74
C GLY A 28 -7.62 -36.44 -50.52
N GLY A 29 -8.86 -36.30 -50.03
CA GLY A 29 -9.93 -37.31 -50.24
C GLY A 29 -10.25 -38.38 -49.15
N SER A 30 -11.32 -38.10 -48.38
CA SER A 30 -12.56 -38.92 -48.24
C SER A 30 -12.59 -40.39 -47.70
N SER A 31 -13.72 -40.68 -47.02
CA SER A 31 -14.34 -42.01 -46.70
C SER A 31 -13.71 -42.90 -45.61
N GLY A 32 -14.47 -43.69 -44.83
CA GLY A 32 -15.94 -43.74 -44.74
C GLY A 32 -16.56 -44.76 -43.74
N THR A 33 -17.40 -44.25 -42.83
CA THR A 33 -18.73 -44.77 -42.38
C THR A 33 -19.03 -46.28 -42.19
N ASN A 34 -19.38 -46.67 -40.96
CA ASN A 34 -20.55 -47.49 -40.52
C ASN A 34 -20.46 -47.74 -38.99
N SER A 35 -21.50 -48.03 -38.18
CA SER A 35 -22.98 -47.90 -38.20
C SER A 35 -23.48 -48.20 -36.73
N THR A 36 -24.74 -48.30 -36.27
CA THR A 36 -26.12 -48.37 -36.83
C THR A 36 -27.15 -48.07 -35.70
N SER A 37 -28.42 -47.77 -36.02
CA SER A 37 -29.64 -47.85 -35.15
C SER A 37 -29.77 -46.85 -33.96
N SER A 38 -30.95 -46.43 -33.48
CA SER A 38 -32.37 -46.77 -33.81
C SER A 38 -33.36 -45.58 -33.64
N SER A 39 -34.58 -45.74 -34.17
CA SER A 39 -35.84 -44.96 -33.99
C SER A 39 -36.09 -44.35 -32.58
N GLY A 40 -36.89 -43.29 -32.34
CA GLY A 40 -38.11 -42.71 -32.96
C GLY A 40 -39.06 -42.27 -31.80
N ASN A 41 -40.19 -41.55 -31.89
CA ASN A 41 -41.01 -40.95 -32.96
C ASN A 41 -41.96 -39.86 -32.33
N ASN A 42 -42.81 -39.18 -33.12
CA ASN A 42 -43.86 -38.17 -32.77
C ASN A 42 -43.31 -36.75 -32.41
N GLY A 43 -43.89 -35.61 -32.83
CA GLY A 43 -45.05 -35.32 -33.70
C GLY A 43 -46.35 -35.01 -32.93
N GLY A 44 -47.09 -33.91 -33.15
CA GLY A 44 -46.89 -32.73 -34.02
C GLY A 44 -48.17 -31.84 -34.07
N SER A 45 -48.13 -30.72 -34.82
CA SER A 45 -49.28 -29.81 -35.13
C SER A 45 -49.89 -29.00 -33.96
N ALA A 46 -50.62 -27.87 -34.15
CA ALA A 46 -50.68 -26.86 -35.22
C ALA A 46 -51.54 -25.63 -34.75
N ALA A 47 -51.62 -24.59 -35.58
CA ALA A 47 -52.54 -23.42 -35.52
C ALA A 47 -52.35 -22.39 -34.38
N SER A 48 -52.93 -21.17 -34.46
CA SER A 48 -52.72 -20.05 -35.42
C SER A 48 -53.78 -18.94 -35.22
N SER A 49 -53.35 -17.73 -34.84
CA SER A 49 -54.12 -16.46 -34.81
C SER A 49 -53.09 -15.33 -34.60
N GLN A 50 -53.04 -14.16 -35.28
CA GLN A 50 -53.97 -13.39 -36.13
C GLN A 50 -55.34 -13.10 -35.47
N ALA A 51 -55.83 -11.86 -35.31
CA ALA A 51 -55.30 -10.49 -35.56
C ALA A 51 -56.19 -9.50 -34.72
N THR A 52 -56.16 -8.16 -34.77
CA THR A 52 -55.60 -7.15 -35.70
C THR A 52 -55.10 -5.88 -34.98
N SER A 53 -54.50 -4.97 -35.76
CA SER A 53 -54.46 -3.51 -35.58
C SER A 53 -55.86 -2.87 -35.44
N ASN A 54 -56.04 -1.62 -34.96
CA ASN A 54 -55.80 -0.40 -35.75
C ASN A 54 -55.73 0.92 -34.93
N SER A 55 -55.36 2.00 -35.62
CA SER A 55 -54.95 3.31 -35.07
C SER A 55 -55.86 4.49 -35.45
N ALA A 56 -56.02 5.45 -34.53
CA ALA A 56 -56.26 6.89 -34.78
C ALA A 56 -56.00 7.64 -33.45
N SER A 57 -55.10 8.61 -33.25
CA SER A 57 -54.63 9.79 -34.01
C SER A 57 -55.41 11.09 -33.71
N SER A 58 -54.93 11.90 -32.77
CA SER A 58 -55.06 13.36 -32.81
C SER A 58 -54.06 14.08 -31.88
N GLN A 59 -53.83 15.35 -32.23
CA GLN A 59 -52.95 16.38 -31.65
C GLN A 59 -53.37 16.84 -30.23
N SER A 60 -52.61 17.68 -29.50
CA SER A 60 -51.16 17.93 -29.42
C SER A 60 -50.91 19.01 -28.36
N GLU A 61 -49.94 18.84 -27.47
CA GLU A 61 -49.19 19.93 -26.83
C GLU A 61 -47.98 19.32 -26.12
N GLY A 62 -46.94 20.12 -25.87
CA GLY A 62 -45.75 19.65 -25.18
C GLY A 62 -44.91 20.80 -24.67
N ASP A 63 -44.21 20.59 -23.57
CA ASP A 63 -43.16 21.49 -23.11
C ASP A 63 -42.04 20.72 -22.39
N SER A 64 -40.91 21.41 -22.16
CA SER A 64 -39.60 20.80 -21.96
C SER A 64 -39.17 20.75 -20.49
N ALA A 65 -38.65 19.59 -20.04
CA ALA A 65 -38.11 19.42 -18.68
C ALA A 65 -36.74 18.69 -18.61
N SER A 66 -36.01 18.60 -19.73
CA SER A 66 -34.67 17.99 -19.77
C SER A 66 -33.56 18.97 -19.35
N SER A 67 -33.51 19.33 -18.07
CA SER A 67 -32.48 20.24 -17.52
C SER A 67 -31.97 19.89 -16.12
N ALA A 68 -32.79 19.27 -15.26
CA ALA A 68 -32.44 19.01 -13.86
C ALA A 68 -31.38 17.90 -13.63
N ALA A 69 -31.12 17.03 -14.61
CA ALA A 69 -30.22 15.88 -14.47
C ALA A 69 -28.76 16.15 -14.87
N ALA A 70 -28.43 17.37 -15.33
CA ALA A 70 -27.17 17.66 -16.03
C ALA A 70 -26.11 18.44 -15.21
N GLN A 71 -26.41 18.84 -13.96
CA GLN A 71 -25.53 19.70 -13.15
C GLN A 71 -24.93 19.06 -11.89
N THR A 72 -25.24 17.79 -11.58
CA THR A 72 -24.67 17.06 -10.44
C THR A 72 -23.44 16.21 -10.79
N SER A 73 -23.06 16.11 -12.07
CA SER A 73 -22.02 15.20 -12.58
C SER A 73 -20.59 15.77 -12.58
N ALA A 74 -20.40 17.05 -12.29
CA ALA A 74 -19.11 17.74 -12.47
C ALA A 74 -18.04 17.43 -11.39
N ALA A 75 -18.34 16.59 -10.40
CA ALA A 75 -17.49 16.36 -9.22
C ALA A 75 -16.69 15.03 -9.21
N SER A 76 -16.90 14.13 -10.18
CA SER A 76 -16.28 12.80 -10.21
C SER A 76 -15.84 12.39 -11.62
N ALA A 77 -14.69 12.89 -12.07
CA ALA A 77 -14.22 12.78 -13.46
C ALA A 77 -13.12 11.72 -13.70
N LEU A 78 -12.53 11.15 -12.65
CA LEU A 78 -11.50 10.09 -12.74
C LEU A 78 -11.93 8.86 -11.95
N SER A 79 -11.58 7.67 -12.45
CA SER A 79 -11.81 6.38 -11.82
C SER A 79 -10.52 5.56 -11.79
N VAL A 80 -10.42 4.60 -10.86
CA VAL A 80 -9.26 3.70 -10.79
C VAL A 80 -9.49 2.49 -11.73
N PRO A 81 -8.61 2.21 -12.70
CA PRO A 81 -8.73 1.04 -13.57
C PRO A 81 -8.59 -0.27 -12.79
N VAL A 82 -9.39 -1.28 -13.18
CA VAL A 82 -9.39 -2.62 -12.55
C VAL A 82 -8.18 -3.48 -12.97
N GLY A 83 -7.45 -3.08 -14.02
CA GLY A 83 -6.29 -3.81 -14.54
C GLY A 83 -5.18 -2.90 -15.10
N VAL A 84 -4.17 -3.51 -15.71
CA VAL A 84 -3.00 -2.79 -16.24
C VAL A 84 -3.38 -1.83 -17.36
N THR A 85 -2.86 -0.61 -17.29
CA THR A 85 -3.01 0.45 -18.31
C THR A 85 -1.62 0.92 -18.78
N GLY A 86 -1.56 1.97 -19.61
CA GLY A 86 -0.29 2.50 -20.09
C GLY A 86 0.48 1.56 -21.01
N TRP A 87 1.77 1.80 -21.22
CA TRP A 87 2.59 0.97 -22.11
C TRP A 87 2.69 -0.50 -21.68
N ALA A 88 2.60 -0.84 -20.39
CA ALA A 88 2.59 -2.23 -19.92
C ALA A 88 1.33 -3.04 -20.33
N SER A 89 0.26 -2.38 -20.79
CA SER A 89 -0.91 -3.03 -21.40
C SER A 89 -0.68 -3.48 -22.85
N GLN A 90 0.36 -2.96 -23.50
CA GLN A 90 0.60 -3.13 -24.94
C GLN A 90 1.42 -4.39 -25.23
N GLY A 91 1.55 -4.75 -26.51
CA GLY A 91 2.29 -5.94 -26.93
C GLY A 91 1.59 -7.22 -26.47
N THR A 92 2.24 -8.00 -25.60
CA THR A 92 1.65 -9.20 -24.97
C THR A 92 0.80 -8.89 -23.74
N GLY A 93 0.71 -7.62 -23.31
CA GLY A 93 0.19 -7.24 -22.00
C GLY A 93 1.11 -7.66 -20.85
N THR A 94 0.68 -7.35 -19.62
CA THR A 94 1.41 -7.69 -18.38
C THR A 94 0.45 -8.37 -17.40
N THR A 95 0.69 -9.65 -17.11
CA THR A 95 -0.13 -10.49 -16.22
C THR A 95 0.57 -10.86 -14.92
N GLY A 96 1.91 -10.77 -14.90
CA GLY A 96 2.74 -11.22 -13.79
C GLY A 96 2.73 -12.74 -13.68
N GLY A 97 2.59 -13.25 -12.46
CA GLY A 97 2.38 -14.68 -12.20
C GLY A 97 0.91 -15.11 -12.19
N ALA A 98 0.03 -14.48 -12.97
CA ALA A 98 -1.34 -14.97 -13.11
C ALA A 98 -1.35 -16.40 -13.66
N GLY A 99 -2.22 -17.26 -13.12
CA GLY A 99 -2.24 -18.69 -13.46
C GLY A 99 -1.14 -19.53 -12.78
N ALA A 100 -0.45 -19.00 -11.77
CA ALA A 100 0.44 -19.80 -10.92
C ALA A 100 -0.33 -20.99 -10.28
N PRO A 101 0.22 -22.23 -10.31
CA PRO A 101 -0.34 -23.34 -9.54
C PRO A 101 -0.19 -23.07 -8.04
N ALA A 102 -1.00 -23.72 -7.19
CA ALA A 102 -1.02 -23.51 -5.75
C ALA A 102 0.36 -23.73 -5.06
N SER A 103 1.23 -24.58 -5.63
CA SER A 103 2.62 -24.75 -5.21
C SER A 103 3.46 -23.48 -5.35
N ASN A 104 3.16 -22.65 -6.35
CA ASN A 104 3.93 -21.46 -6.73
C ASN A 104 3.28 -20.17 -6.16
N ILE A 105 2.36 -20.30 -5.20
CA ILE A 105 1.77 -19.19 -4.45
C ILE A 105 2.39 -19.18 -3.05
N TYR A 106 3.12 -18.11 -2.75
CA TYR A 106 3.86 -17.92 -1.51
C TYR A 106 3.25 -16.79 -0.68
N VAL A 107 3.29 -16.94 0.65
CA VAL A 107 3.07 -15.87 1.61
C VAL A 107 4.37 -15.72 2.39
N VAL A 108 4.93 -14.51 2.44
CA VAL A 108 6.30 -14.26 2.92
C VAL A 108 6.36 -13.08 3.89
N HIS A 109 7.08 -13.27 4.98
CA HIS A 109 7.15 -12.37 6.15
C HIS A 109 8.58 -11.91 6.43
N ASN A 110 9.59 -12.60 5.89
CA ASN A 110 11.00 -12.31 6.09
C ASN A 110 11.82 -12.52 4.81
N ARG A 111 13.11 -12.22 4.89
CA ARG A 111 14.04 -12.26 3.75
C ARG A 111 14.33 -13.67 3.23
N ALA A 112 14.33 -14.68 4.10
CA ALA A 112 14.60 -16.06 3.69
C ALA A 112 13.45 -16.58 2.82
N GLU A 113 12.21 -16.38 3.28
CA GLU A 113 10.98 -16.73 2.57
C GLU A 113 10.88 -16.00 1.21
N LEU A 114 11.14 -14.69 1.16
CA LEU A 114 11.11 -13.93 -0.09
C LEU A 114 12.16 -14.45 -1.10
N LYS A 115 13.36 -14.83 -0.66
CA LYS A 115 14.37 -15.43 -1.56
C LYS A 115 14.00 -16.85 -2.02
N ALA A 116 13.36 -17.65 -1.17
CA ALA A 116 12.84 -18.96 -1.57
C ALA A 116 11.71 -18.85 -2.60
N ALA A 117 10.78 -17.91 -2.41
CA ALA A 117 9.70 -17.60 -3.34
C ALA A 117 10.22 -17.08 -4.69
N LEU A 118 11.21 -16.18 -4.69
CA LEU A 118 11.85 -15.67 -5.91
C LEU A 118 12.73 -16.71 -6.64
N ALA A 119 13.14 -17.78 -5.95
CA ALA A 119 13.75 -18.97 -6.57
C ALA A 119 12.71 -20.01 -7.03
N ASN A 120 11.45 -19.85 -6.62
CA ASN A 120 10.33 -20.77 -6.81
C ASN A 120 10.56 -22.18 -6.22
N GLN A 121 11.07 -22.26 -4.98
CA GLN A 121 11.49 -23.51 -4.34
C GLN A 121 10.39 -24.57 -4.13
N ASN A 122 9.12 -24.16 -4.02
CA ASN A 122 7.99 -25.07 -3.83
C ASN A 122 7.47 -25.67 -5.17
N SER A 123 7.97 -25.20 -6.32
CA SER A 123 7.62 -25.81 -7.61
C SER A 123 8.10 -27.26 -7.66
N PRO A 124 7.26 -28.22 -8.10
CA PRO A 124 7.69 -29.61 -8.33
C PRO A 124 8.89 -29.73 -9.28
N THR A 125 9.06 -28.75 -10.17
CA THR A 125 10.16 -28.67 -11.14
C THR A 125 11.47 -28.20 -10.48
N TYR A 126 11.46 -27.63 -9.27
CA TYR A 126 12.64 -27.00 -8.67
C TYR A 126 13.76 -28.02 -8.37
N ALA A 127 13.40 -29.19 -7.84
CA ALA A 127 14.36 -30.23 -7.47
C ALA A 127 15.08 -30.87 -8.68
N THR A 128 14.47 -30.82 -9.87
CA THR A 128 15.04 -31.37 -11.11
C THR A 128 15.65 -30.29 -12.01
N ASN A 129 15.08 -29.08 -12.03
CA ASN A 129 15.54 -27.94 -12.80
C ASN A 129 15.08 -26.59 -12.19
N ALA A 130 15.81 -26.13 -11.17
CA ALA A 130 15.60 -24.84 -10.52
C ALA A 130 15.59 -23.63 -11.49
N THR A 131 16.31 -23.70 -12.61
CA THR A 131 16.32 -22.63 -13.63
C THR A 131 14.97 -22.53 -14.36
N THR A 132 14.39 -23.66 -14.75
CA THR A 132 13.03 -23.71 -15.33
C THR A 132 12.00 -23.31 -14.28
N ALA A 133 12.07 -23.88 -13.07
CA ALA A 133 11.14 -23.56 -11.98
C ALA A 133 11.08 -22.05 -11.70
N LYS A 134 12.24 -21.38 -11.65
CA LYS A 134 12.33 -19.93 -11.45
C LYS A 134 11.59 -19.10 -12.52
N SER A 135 11.43 -19.62 -13.73
CA SER A 135 10.75 -18.94 -14.84
C SER A 135 9.22 -19.16 -14.91
N GLU A 136 8.67 -20.10 -14.13
CA GLU A 136 7.24 -20.40 -14.08
C GLU A 136 6.40 -19.24 -13.51
N ALA A 137 5.08 -19.25 -13.75
CA ALA A 137 4.17 -18.34 -13.08
C ALA A 137 4.22 -18.54 -11.55
N LYS A 138 4.40 -17.44 -10.80
CA LYS A 138 4.44 -17.43 -9.32
C LYS A 138 3.83 -16.17 -8.72
N ILE A 139 3.15 -16.29 -7.58
CA ILE A 139 2.56 -15.17 -6.82
C ILE A 139 3.22 -15.13 -5.44
N ILE A 140 3.63 -13.94 -5.01
CA ILE A 140 4.35 -13.72 -3.76
C ILE A 140 3.62 -12.63 -2.97
N TYR A 141 2.88 -13.05 -1.94
CA TYR A 141 2.20 -12.18 -1.00
C TYR A 141 3.17 -11.75 0.10
N VAL A 142 3.46 -10.45 0.20
CA VAL A 142 4.36 -9.89 1.22
C VAL A 142 3.53 -9.37 2.39
N VAL A 143 3.80 -9.89 3.59
CA VAL A 143 3.05 -9.57 4.82
C VAL A 143 3.97 -8.83 5.79
N GLY A 144 3.57 -7.62 6.21
CA GLY A 144 4.37 -6.80 7.10
C GLY A 144 5.70 -6.34 6.48
N SER A 145 6.71 -6.07 7.31
CA SER A 145 7.98 -5.48 6.88
C SER A 145 9.11 -6.50 6.72
N ILE A 146 9.57 -6.71 5.48
CA ILE A 146 10.73 -7.53 5.15
C ILE A 146 11.98 -6.64 5.08
N TYR A 147 13.01 -6.98 5.84
CA TYR A 147 14.29 -6.27 5.83
C TYR A 147 15.33 -6.99 4.95
N GLY A 148 15.91 -6.30 3.96
CA GLY A 148 16.99 -6.82 3.13
C GLY A 148 18.27 -7.15 3.93
N THR A 149 18.41 -6.55 5.11
CA THR A 149 19.49 -6.79 6.07
C THR A 149 19.27 -7.99 6.98
N ASP A 150 18.08 -8.62 7.05
CA ASP A 150 17.77 -9.75 7.95
C ASP A 150 18.71 -10.97 7.77
N LEU A 151 19.32 -11.41 8.87
CA LEU A 151 20.25 -12.53 8.93
C LEU A 151 19.61 -13.90 9.20
N GLY A 152 18.30 -13.99 9.42
CA GLY A 152 17.63 -15.24 9.78
C GLY A 152 17.82 -15.68 11.23
N ASN A 153 18.48 -14.85 12.05
CA ASN A 153 18.58 -14.98 13.51
C ASN A 153 18.06 -13.72 14.24
N GLY A 154 17.44 -12.79 13.49
CA GLY A 154 16.93 -11.51 13.97
C GLY A 154 17.98 -10.63 14.66
N LYS A 155 19.19 -10.67 14.10
CA LYS A 155 20.03 -9.49 13.95
C LYS A 155 19.93 -9.01 12.51
N PHE A 156 20.11 -7.71 12.31
CA PHE A 156 20.31 -7.14 10.98
C PHE A 156 21.80 -7.14 10.62
N ALA A 157 22.10 -7.23 9.34
CA ALA A 157 23.44 -7.10 8.79
C ALA A 157 23.92 -5.65 8.83
N ASP A 158 24.76 -5.33 9.82
CA ASP A 158 25.48 -4.07 9.97
C ASP A 158 26.93 -4.17 9.47
N GLU A 159 27.68 -3.07 9.50
CA GLU A 159 29.09 -3.08 9.06
C GLU A 159 29.95 -4.07 9.86
N ALA A 160 29.67 -4.22 11.17
CA ALA A 160 30.39 -5.16 12.02
C ALA A 160 30.16 -6.61 11.58
N TYR A 161 28.93 -6.99 11.22
CA TYR A 161 28.62 -8.28 10.61
C TYR A 161 29.37 -8.46 9.28
N TYR A 162 29.29 -7.50 8.36
CA TYR A 162 29.95 -7.63 7.05
C TYR A 162 31.47 -7.81 7.18
N LYS A 163 32.11 -7.10 8.13
CA LYS A 163 33.54 -7.25 8.47
C LYS A 163 33.93 -8.66 8.94
N THR A 164 32.99 -9.49 9.42
CA THR A 164 33.28 -10.90 9.76
C THR A 164 33.42 -11.82 8.54
N LEU A 165 32.94 -11.42 7.36
CA LEU A 165 32.79 -12.30 6.19
C LEU A 165 34.09 -12.52 5.39
N THR A 166 35.25 -12.46 6.04
CA THR A 166 36.59 -12.48 5.42
C THR A 166 36.87 -13.71 4.54
N THR A 167 36.23 -14.85 4.82
CA THR A 167 36.31 -16.08 4.02
C THR A 167 35.63 -15.94 2.65
N ALA A 168 34.49 -15.24 2.58
CA ALA A 168 33.75 -15.02 1.33
C ALA A 168 34.19 -13.73 0.62
N PHE A 169 34.58 -12.72 1.41
CA PHE A 169 34.95 -11.38 0.96
C PHE A 169 36.33 -11.02 1.53
N LYS A 170 37.37 -11.59 0.92
CA LYS A 170 38.77 -11.40 1.33
C LYS A 170 39.11 -9.91 1.47
N ASN A 171 39.74 -9.54 2.58
CA ASN A 171 40.10 -8.16 2.97
C ASN A 171 38.91 -7.25 3.36
N ILE A 172 37.68 -7.77 3.58
CA ILE A 172 36.56 -6.94 4.08
C ILE A 172 36.80 -6.38 5.49
N ASP A 173 37.63 -7.05 6.28
CA ASP A 173 38.14 -6.58 7.58
C ASP A 173 39.02 -5.31 7.47
N LYS A 174 39.43 -4.93 6.24
CA LYS A 174 40.15 -3.69 5.93
C LYS A 174 39.23 -2.56 5.46
N TRP A 175 37.92 -2.77 5.47
CA TRP A 175 36.98 -1.67 5.26
C TRP A 175 37.00 -0.74 6.47
N ASP A 176 37.11 0.56 6.23
CA ASP A 176 36.87 1.60 7.21
C ASP A 176 36.49 2.88 6.46
N PHE A 177 35.39 3.53 6.88
CA PHE A 177 34.85 4.67 6.15
C PHE A 177 35.77 5.89 6.26
N GLU A 178 36.35 6.18 7.43
CA GLU A 178 37.22 7.34 7.62
C GLU A 178 38.60 7.13 6.99
N ALA A 179 39.11 5.89 6.94
CA ALA A 179 40.27 5.55 6.11
C ALA A 179 39.98 5.77 4.60
N TYR A 180 38.76 5.50 4.14
CA TYR A 180 38.33 5.83 2.78
C TYR A 180 38.20 7.35 2.55
N ILE A 181 37.72 8.13 3.53
CA ILE A 181 37.73 9.60 3.50
C ILE A 181 39.17 10.12 3.36
N GLY A 182 40.10 9.60 4.15
CA GLY A 182 41.53 9.95 4.06
C GLY A 182 42.12 9.65 2.68
N TYR A 183 41.78 8.50 2.09
CA TYR A 183 42.15 8.14 0.72
C TYR A 183 41.62 9.12 -0.33
N VAL A 184 40.31 9.42 -0.36
CA VAL A 184 39.75 10.31 -1.40
C VAL A 184 40.17 11.77 -1.21
N THR A 185 40.47 12.18 0.02
CA THR A 185 41.06 13.49 0.31
C THR A 185 42.45 13.60 -0.34
N ALA A 186 43.29 12.58 -0.19
CA ALA A 186 44.63 12.55 -0.78
C ALA A 186 44.64 12.35 -2.32
N GLN A 187 43.68 11.61 -2.89
CA GLN A 187 43.59 11.40 -4.35
C GLN A 187 43.37 12.68 -5.17
N ALA A 188 42.84 13.74 -4.57
CA ALA A 188 42.70 15.02 -5.25
C ALA A 188 44.04 15.80 -5.38
N THR A 189 45.09 15.40 -4.66
CA THR A 189 46.37 16.12 -4.58
C THR A 189 47.59 15.29 -5.04
N LEU A 190 47.41 13.99 -5.30
CA LEU A 190 48.48 13.06 -5.69
C LEU A 190 48.35 12.62 -7.16
N SER A 191 49.49 12.45 -7.83
CA SER A 191 49.56 11.89 -9.20
C SER A 191 49.52 10.36 -9.23
N THR A 192 49.79 9.70 -8.11
CA THR A 192 49.70 8.25 -7.91
C THR A 192 49.28 7.91 -6.48
N ALA A 193 48.37 6.94 -6.32
CA ALA A 193 47.95 6.45 -5.01
C ALA A 193 49.00 5.51 -4.38
N THR A 194 49.08 5.48 -3.05
CA THR A 194 49.89 4.51 -2.30
C THR A 194 49.25 3.11 -2.28
N ALA A 195 49.99 2.10 -1.82
CA ALA A 195 49.46 0.74 -1.67
C ALA A 195 48.30 0.66 -0.65
N GLU A 196 48.41 1.40 0.46
CA GLU A 196 47.40 1.51 1.52
C GLU A 196 46.13 2.21 1.03
N GLN A 197 46.30 3.31 0.30
CA GLN A 197 45.23 4.03 -0.41
C GLN A 197 44.50 3.14 -1.43
N THR A 198 45.26 2.34 -2.19
CA THR A 198 44.70 1.36 -3.13
C THR A 198 43.95 0.25 -2.38
N ALA A 199 44.41 -0.15 -1.19
CA ALA A 199 43.72 -1.12 -0.35
C ALA A 199 42.37 -0.58 0.18
N ALA A 200 42.30 0.69 0.62
CA ALA A 200 41.05 1.31 1.05
C ALA A 200 39.98 1.36 -0.07
N ALA A 201 40.37 1.78 -1.28
CA ALA A 201 39.50 1.75 -2.47
C ALA A 201 39.01 0.34 -2.83
N SER A 202 39.87 -0.66 -2.64
CA SER A 202 39.53 -2.07 -2.84
C SER A 202 38.54 -2.55 -1.79
N ALA A 203 38.82 -2.29 -0.50
CA ALA A 203 38.00 -2.70 0.62
C ALA A 203 36.58 -2.11 0.56
N ARG A 204 36.43 -0.84 0.16
CA ARG A 204 35.13 -0.21 -0.14
C ARG A 204 34.33 -1.01 -1.18
N SER A 205 34.99 -1.43 -2.25
CA SER A 205 34.39 -2.17 -3.36
C SER A 205 33.99 -3.59 -2.95
N ILE A 206 34.77 -4.21 -2.05
CA ILE A 206 34.49 -5.51 -1.43
C ILE A 206 33.30 -5.40 -0.47
N MET A 207 33.25 -4.35 0.36
CA MET A 207 32.15 -4.03 1.28
C MET A 207 30.82 -3.87 0.54
N GLN A 208 30.78 -3.09 -0.55
CA GLN A 208 29.60 -3.00 -1.42
C GLN A 208 29.15 -4.35 -1.97
N ASN A 209 30.08 -5.25 -2.31
CA ASN A 209 29.73 -6.54 -2.89
C ASN A 209 29.20 -7.52 -1.84
N ALA A 210 29.72 -7.46 -0.61
CA ALA A 210 29.17 -8.19 0.55
C ALA A 210 27.77 -7.69 0.93
N GLN A 211 27.58 -6.36 0.97
CA GLN A 211 26.27 -5.78 1.19
C GLN A 211 25.29 -6.20 0.10
N LYS A 212 25.65 -6.10 -1.19
CA LYS A 212 24.82 -6.54 -2.32
C LYS A 212 24.38 -8.01 -2.18
N ALA A 213 25.31 -8.91 -1.85
CA ALA A 213 25.01 -10.34 -1.67
C ALA A 213 24.02 -10.61 -0.51
N GLN A 214 23.94 -9.69 0.46
CA GLN A 214 22.91 -9.72 1.49
C GLN A 214 21.59 -9.10 1.01
N ILE A 215 21.59 -7.86 0.53
CA ILE A 215 20.34 -7.09 0.29
C ILE A 215 19.64 -7.34 -1.05
N GLU A 216 20.25 -8.05 -2.00
CA GLU A 216 19.71 -8.22 -3.36
C GLU A 216 18.56 -9.25 -3.46
N PHE A 217 17.49 -8.83 -4.16
CA PHE A 217 16.33 -9.66 -4.50
C PHE A 217 16.10 -9.65 -6.02
N SER A 218 16.70 -10.59 -6.75
CA SER A 218 16.55 -10.66 -8.22
C SER A 218 15.22 -11.29 -8.64
N VAL A 219 14.36 -10.50 -9.28
CA VAL A 219 12.99 -10.87 -9.67
C VAL A 219 12.97 -11.57 -11.03
N PRO A 220 12.53 -12.84 -11.10
CA PRO A 220 12.43 -13.57 -12.36
C PRO A 220 11.15 -13.23 -13.13
N SER A 221 11.10 -13.66 -14.39
CA SER A 221 9.91 -13.53 -15.24
C SER A 221 8.67 -14.22 -14.66
N ASN A 222 7.49 -13.80 -15.12
CA ASN A 222 6.18 -14.37 -14.73
C ASN A 222 5.94 -14.33 -13.22
N THR A 223 6.15 -13.16 -12.61
CA THR A 223 6.10 -12.99 -11.14
C THR A 223 5.12 -11.88 -10.76
N THR A 224 4.21 -12.17 -9.84
CA THR A 224 3.45 -11.15 -9.10
C THR A 224 4.06 -11.03 -7.70
N ILE A 225 4.44 -9.82 -7.28
CA ILE A 225 4.74 -9.48 -5.89
C ILE A 225 3.65 -8.51 -5.42
N LEU A 226 2.97 -8.82 -4.32
CA LEU A 226 1.81 -8.07 -3.84
C LEU A 226 1.85 -7.94 -2.32
N GLY A 227 1.94 -6.70 -1.83
CA GLY A 227 1.82 -6.42 -0.40
C GLY A 227 0.40 -6.67 0.12
N VAL A 228 0.30 -7.24 1.32
CA VAL A 228 -0.97 -7.51 2.02
C VAL A 228 -1.25 -6.40 3.03
N GLY A 229 -2.52 -5.97 3.14
CA GLY A 229 -2.92 -4.90 4.04
C GLY A 229 -2.42 -3.52 3.62
N ALA A 230 -2.03 -2.70 4.60
CA ALA A 230 -1.62 -1.30 4.39
C ALA A 230 -0.20 -0.97 4.88
N ASP A 231 0.52 -1.99 5.35
CA ASP A 231 1.77 -1.92 6.09
C ASP A 231 2.81 -2.94 5.59
N ALA A 232 2.57 -3.53 4.41
CA ALA A 232 3.54 -4.38 3.71
C ALA A 232 4.73 -3.55 3.17
N LYS A 233 5.95 -3.92 3.56
CA LYS A 233 7.18 -3.17 3.24
C LYS A 233 8.34 -4.05 2.82
N ILE A 234 9.24 -3.47 2.02
CA ILE A 234 10.61 -3.96 1.82
C ILE A 234 11.56 -2.82 2.22
N ILE A 235 12.35 -3.04 3.28
CA ILE A 235 13.24 -2.06 3.90
C ILE A 235 14.69 -2.51 3.70
N ASP A 236 15.59 -1.61 3.33
CA ASP A 236 16.99 -1.91 2.98
C ASP A 236 17.13 -3.05 1.93
N GLY A 237 16.15 -3.21 1.05
CA GLY A 237 16.12 -4.25 0.02
C GLY A 237 16.44 -3.68 -1.37
N PHE A 238 17.31 -4.36 -2.11
CA PHE A 238 17.69 -3.99 -3.48
C PHE A 238 17.05 -4.95 -4.48
N LEU A 239 15.86 -4.62 -5.00
CA LEU A 239 15.21 -5.45 -6.03
C LEU A 239 15.89 -5.25 -7.38
N THR A 240 16.18 -6.35 -8.08
CA THR A 240 16.81 -6.31 -9.42
C THR A 240 15.99 -7.07 -10.47
N VAL A 241 15.58 -6.38 -11.54
CA VAL A 241 14.86 -6.95 -12.70
C VAL A 241 15.85 -6.97 -13.87
N ASN A 242 16.53 -8.10 -14.09
CA ASN A 242 17.67 -8.19 -15.02
C ASN A 242 17.32 -9.13 -16.19
N ALA A 243 17.05 -8.56 -17.38
CA ALA A 243 16.63 -9.27 -18.60
C ALA A 243 15.41 -10.19 -18.42
N THR A 244 14.55 -9.89 -17.44
CA THR A 244 13.33 -10.64 -17.11
C THR A 244 12.06 -9.86 -17.52
N SER A 245 10.94 -10.55 -17.62
CA SER A 245 9.73 -10.00 -18.24
C SER A 245 8.42 -10.51 -17.64
N ASN A 246 7.33 -9.80 -17.90
CA ASN A 246 5.99 -10.10 -17.38
C ASN A 246 5.99 -10.12 -15.83
N ILE A 247 6.17 -8.94 -15.23
CA ILE A 247 6.29 -8.77 -13.77
C ILE A 247 5.28 -7.72 -13.28
N VAL A 248 4.63 -8.03 -12.17
CA VAL A 248 3.69 -7.13 -11.47
C VAL A 248 4.19 -6.93 -10.04
N ILE A 249 4.35 -5.68 -9.60
CA ILE A 249 4.72 -5.32 -8.22
C ILE A 249 3.68 -4.33 -7.70
N ARG A 250 2.94 -4.68 -6.63
CA ARG A 250 1.83 -3.87 -6.12
C ARG A 250 1.76 -3.75 -4.60
N ASN A 251 1.15 -2.66 -4.13
CA ASN A 251 0.76 -2.44 -2.72
C ASN A 251 1.92 -2.49 -1.71
N LEU A 252 3.11 -2.03 -2.09
CA LEU A 252 4.33 -2.17 -1.28
C LEU A 252 5.00 -0.83 -0.99
N GLU A 253 5.40 -0.62 0.26
CA GLU A 253 6.32 0.45 0.64
C GLU A 253 7.77 -0.04 0.54
N PHE A 254 8.57 0.63 -0.29
CA PHE A 254 10.00 0.42 -0.39
C PHE A 254 10.73 1.53 0.36
N GLN A 255 11.57 1.15 1.32
CA GLN A 255 12.54 2.04 1.95
C GLN A 255 13.92 1.70 1.38
N ALA A 256 14.52 2.66 0.68
CA ALA A 256 15.73 2.43 -0.10
C ALA A 256 16.94 2.06 0.78
N PRO A 257 17.80 1.12 0.33
CA PRO A 257 18.98 0.71 1.08
C PRO A 257 20.08 1.77 1.11
N GLN A 258 20.60 2.05 2.31
CA GLN A 258 21.81 2.84 2.51
C GLN A 258 23.06 2.08 2.05
N ASP A 259 23.84 2.65 1.14
CA ASP A 259 25.15 2.12 0.73
C ASP A 259 26.24 2.44 1.75
N LEU A 260 26.66 1.42 2.50
CA LEU A 260 27.73 1.54 3.50
C LEU A 260 29.07 1.87 2.81
N GLY A 261 29.29 1.35 1.60
CA GLY A 261 30.50 1.55 0.80
C GLY A 261 30.34 2.58 -0.31
N THR A 262 29.48 3.60 -0.15
CA THR A 262 29.27 4.68 -1.13
C THR A 262 30.60 5.30 -1.63
N SER A 263 30.63 5.72 -2.89
CA SER A 263 31.85 6.20 -3.57
C SER A 263 31.88 7.70 -3.75
N TYR A 264 33.05 8.32 -3.66
CA TYR A 264 33.24 9.75 -3.91
C TYR A 264 33.98 10.00 -5.22
N THR A 265 33.44 10.89 -6.05
CA THR A 265 34.14 11.46 -7.22
C THR A 265 34.88 12.72 -6.79
N TRP A 266 36.18 12.79 -7.06
CA TRP A 266 37.06 13.91 -6.67
C TRP A 266 37.47 14.83 -7.83
N THR A 267 36.88 14.64 -9.02
CA THR A 267 37.15 15.47 -10.20
C THR A 267 36.65 16.90 -9.97
N ALA A 268 37.52 17.89 -10.14
CA ALA A 268 37.22 19.30 -9.91
C ALA A 268 35.97 19.78 -10.69
N GLY A 269 35.00 20.38 -9.98
CA GLY A 269 33.71 20.79 -10.53
C GLY A 269 32.72 19.65 -10.83
N LYS A 270 32.99 18.44 -10.34
CA LYS A 270 32.14 17.23 -10.42
C LYS A 270 32.15 16.42 -9.12
N GLU A 271 32.45 17.08 -8.00
CA GLU A 271 32.62 16.46 -6.69
C GLU A 271 31.28 15.93 -6.18
N GLU A 272 31.13 14.61 -6.09
CA GLU A 272 29.83 14.01 -5.72
C GLU A 272 29.95 12.62 -5.08
N TRP A 273 29.05 12.36 -4.13
CA TRP A 273 28.84 11.03 -3.54
C TRP A 273 27.87 10.19 -4.39
N ASN A 274 28.24 8.93 -4.59
CA ASN A 274 27.59 8.01 -5.52
C ASN A 274 27.46 6.65 -4.84
N ALA A 275 26.27 6.43 -4.26
CA ALA A 275 25.80 5.12 -3.84
C ALA A 275 25.51 4.21 -5.04
N LYS A 276 25.40 2.90 -4.80
CA LYS A 276 25.22 1.86 -5.82
C LYS A 276 23.83 1.24 -5.87
N PHE A 277 23.08 1.34 -4.78
CA PHE A 277 21.85 0.59 -4.57
C PHE A 277 20.61 1.45 -4.80
N LYS A 278 19.62 0.84 -5.45
CA LYS A 278 18.27 1.40 -5.62
C LYS A 278 17.30 0.68 -4.68
N ALA A 279 16.07 1.17 -4.54
CA ALA A 279 14.98 0.30 -4.09
C ALA A 279 14.60 -0.74 -5.18
N ILE A 280 14.41 -0.29 -6.44
CA ILE A 280 14.25 -1.15 -7.61
C ILE A 280 15.19 -0.69 -8.74
N ASN A 281 15.93 -1.63 -9.33
CA ASN A 281 16.76 -1.40 -10.52
C ASN A 281 16.38 -2.39 -11.63
N MET A 282 15.96 -1.86 -12.79
CA MET A 282 15.50 -2.63 -13.93
C MET A 282 16.46 -2.46 -15.12
N VAL A 283 16.97 -3.56 -15.65
CA VAL A 283 17.98 -3.64 -16.71
C VAL A 283 17.44 -4.57 -17.79
N THR A 284 17.13 -4.04 -18.97
CA THR A 284 16.51 -4.79 -20.08
C THR A 284 15.19 -5.49 -19.69
N GLY A 285 14.45 -4.97 -18.71
CA GLY A 285 13.17 -5.52 -18.23
C GLY A 285 12.01 -5.20 -19.18
N LYS A 286 11.05 -6.11 -19.37
CA LYS A 286 9.96 -5.94 -20.35
C LYS A 286 8.58 -6.37 -19.86
N GLN A 287 7.52 -5.65 -20.23
CA GLN A 287 6.14 -5.92 -19.75
C GLN A 287 6.09 -5.88 -18.21
N ILE A 288 6.23 -4.68 -17.64
CA ILE A 288 6.35 -4.50 -16.18
C ILE A 288 5.30 -3.50 -15.68
N TRP A 289 4.55 -3.87 -14.64
CA TRP A 289 3.57 -3.01 -14.00
C TRP A 289 3.92 -2.82 -12.51
N ILE A 290 4.16 -1.57 -12.11
CA ILE A 290 4.44 -1.17 -10.74
C ILE A 290 3.30 -0.24 -10.30
N ASP A 291 2.54 -0.62 -9.29
CA ASP A 291 1.25 0.04 -9.04
C ASP A 291 0.79 0.05 -7.57
N HIS A 292 0.25 1.18 -7.10
CA HIS A 292 -0.07 1.39 -5.68
C HIS A 292 1.13 1.13 -4.74
N CYS A 293 2.33 1.55 -5.15
CA CYS A 293 3.56 1.41 -4.35
C CYS A 293 3.98 2.75 -3.72
N THR A 294 4.76 2.70 -2.64
CA THR A 294 5.38 3.87 -2.02
C THR A 294 6.90 3.70 -2.01
N PHE A 295 7.67 4.74 -2.27
CA PHE A 295 9.13 4.69 -2.33
C PHE A 295 9.73 5.89 -1.58
N SER A 296 10.75 5.67 -0.74
CA SER A 296 11.43 6.74 0.03
C SER A 296 12.75 6.30 0.68
N ASP A 297 13.50 7.22 1.27
CA ASP A 297 14.64 6.91 2.16
C ASP A 297 14.21 6.43 3.57
N GLY A 298 12.90 6.19 3.78
CA GLY A 298 12.34 5.68 5.03
C GLY A 298 12.58 6.63 6.20
N ALA A 299 13.47 6.25 7.11
CA ALA A 299 13.87 7.03 8.27
C ALA A 299 15.28 7.65 8.15
N ASN A 300 16.01 7.43 7.05
CA ASN A 300 17.46 7.64 6.96
C ASN A 300 17.85 8.62 5.84
N PHE A 301 17.59 9.91 6.03
CA PHE A 301 17.86 10.92 5.00
C PHE A 301 19.36 11.19 4.82
N ASP A 302 19.82 11.38 3.57
CA ASP A 302 21.21 11.74 3.21
C ASP A 302 21.70 13.01 3.95
N SER A 303 20.80 13.94 4.28
CA SER A 303 21.06 15.18 5.03
C SER A 303 21.63 14.97 6.44
N LYS A 304 21.49 13.77 7.00
CA LYS A 304 22.02 13.41 8.33
C LYS A 304 23.53 13.28 8.37
N GLU A 305 24.19 13.06 7.24
CA GLU A 305 25.64 12.92 7.17
C GLU A 305 26.24 13.92 6.18
N VAL A 306 27.07 14.83 6.67
CA VAL A 306 27.77 15.83 5.86
C VAL A 306 29.28 15.62 6.00
N ARG A 307 30.02 15.78 4.89
CA ARG A 307 31.49 15.77 4.87
C ARG A 307 32.02 16.90 3.99
N THR A 308 33.17 17.45 4.38
CA THR A 308 33.93 18.43 3.60
C THR A 308 35.22 17.78 3.14
N ILE A 309 35.40 17.63 1.83
CA ILE A 309 36.60 17.05 1.22
C ILE A 309 37.23 18.13 0.33
N ASN A 310 38.49 18.48 0.59
CA ASN A 310 39.25 19.48 -0.17
C ASN A 310 38.52 20.82 -0.37
N GLY A 311 37.79 21.27 0.65
CA GLY A 311 37.02 22.53 0.66
C GLY A 311 35.60 22.42 0.10
N VAL A 312 35.21 21.29 -0.51
CA VAL A 312 33.86 21.05 -1.01
C VAL A 312 33.04 20.30 0.03
N THR A 313 31.96 20.92 0.51
CA THR A 313 31.02 20.32 1.48
C THR A 313 29.83 19.72 0.76
N LYS A 314 29.53 18.45 1.01
CA LYS A 314 28.39 17.70 0.45
C LYS A 314 27.73 16.81 1.51
N HIS A 315 26.45 16.51 1.31
CA HIS A 315 25.79 15.38 1.98
C HIS A 315 26.47 14.08 1.49
N VAL A 316 26.71 13.13 2.38
CA VAL A 316 27.22 11.80 2.03
C VAL A 316 26.05 11.00 1.48
N GLN A 317 25.98 10.90 0.16
CA GLN A 317 24.88 10.20 -0.48
C GLN A 317 24.95 8.70 -0.20
N ARG A 318 24.04 8.22 0.65
CA ARG A 318 23.85 6.81 0.98
C ARG A 318 22.85 6.15 0.03
N HIS A 319 22.00 6.92 -0.64
CA HIS A 319 20.98 6.44 -1.58
C HIS A 319 21.34 6.80 -3.03
N ASP A 320 21.01 5.92 -3.98
CA ASP A 320 21.05 6.24 -5.41
C ASP A 320 19.65 6.60 -5.92
N GLY A 321 18.95 5.70 -6.62
CA GLY A 321 17.59 5.94 -7.14
C GLY A 321 16.49 5.12 -6.46
N LEU A 322 15.23 5.52 -6.59
CA LEU A 322 14.10 4.73 -6.08
C LEU A 322 13.69 3.64 -7.07
N LEU A 323 13.38 4.04 -8.31
CA LEU A 323 13.02 3.12 -9.39
C LEU A 323 13.70 3.59 -10.68
N ASP A 324 14.82 2.94 -10.99
CA ASP A 324 15.60 3.19 -12.20
C ASP A 324 15.32 2.12 -13.26
N ILE A 325 15.13 2.57 -14.51
CA ILE A 325 14.67 1.77 -15.64
C ILE A 325 15.64 1.98 -16.81
N GLU A 326 16.54 1.01 -17.01
CA GLU A 326 17.81 1.14 -17.71
C GLU A 326 18.02 0.05 -18.78
N ASP A 327 19.03 0.24 -19.64
CA ASP A 327 19.59 -0.71 -20.60
C ASP A 327 18.52 -1.39 -21.48
N SER A 328 17.79 -0.59 -22.27
CA SER A 328 16.73 -1.05 -23.19
C SER A 328 15.56 -1.78 -22.50
N SER A 329 15.22 -1.39 -21.27
CA SER A 329 13.94 -1.75 -20.63
C SER A 329 12.75 -1.12 -21.38
N ASP A 330 11.60 -1.79 -21.42
CA ASP A 330 10.52 -1.43 -22.37
C ASP A 330 9.12 -1.91 -21.95
N TYR A 331 8.07 -1.22 -22.43
CA TYR A 331 6.68 -1.47 -22.05
C TYR A 331 6.46 -1.54 -20.53
N VAL A 332 6.70 -0.42 -19.85
CA VAL A 332 6.55 -0.31 -18.38
C VAL A 332 5.48 0.72 -18.03
N THR A 333 4.65 0.41 -17.03
CA THR A 333 3.70 1.35 -16.43
C THR A 333 3.97 1.46 -14.93
N VAL A 334 4.13 2.69 -14.46
CA VAL A 334 4.19 3.06 -13.04
C VAL A 334 2.94 3.87 -12.73
N SER A 335 2.00 3.30 -11.98
CA SER A 335 0.70 3.93 -11.70
C SER A 335 0.38 4.04 -10.21
N TYR A 336 -0.40 5.05 -9.83
CA TYR A 336 -0.91 5.24 -8.46
C TYR A 336 0.16 5.10 -7.37
N SER A 337 1.41 5.48 -7.63
CA SER A 337 2.54 5.26 -6.72
C SER A 337 3.06 6.58 -6.14
N ILE A 338 3.60 6.53 -4.94
CA ILE A 338 4.20 7.68 -4.25
C ILE A 338 5.72 7.54 -4.26
N PHE A 339 6.43 8.56 -4.73
CA PHE A 339 7.88 8.74 -4.55
C PHE A 339 8.08 9.95 -3.63
N LYS A 340 8.71 9.77 -2.48
CA LYS A 340 8.85 10.85 -1.50
C LYS A 340 10.15 10.84 -0.72
N ASN A 341 10.53 12.00 -0.17
CA ASN A 341 11.67 12.17 0.75
C ASN A 341 12.93 11.46 0.21
N HIS A 342 13.43 11.95 -0.95
CA HIS A 342 14.52 11.31 -1.68
C HIS A 342 15.17 12.26 -2.72
N ASP A 343 16.43 12.00 -3.10
CA ASP A 343 17.13 12.77 -4.13
C ASP A 343 16.72 12.40 -5.58
N LYS A 344 17.12 11.23 -6.08
CA LYS A 344 17.14 10.85 -7.51
C LYS A 344 16.05 9.86 -7.91
N THR A 345 14.78 10.23 -7.84
CA THR A 345 13.66 9.25 -7.84
C THR A 345 13.63 8.25 -9.01
N ASN A 346 13.72 8.69 -10.28
CA ASN A 346 13.58 7.81 -11.45
C ASN A 346 14.51 8.16 -12.63
N MET A 347 15.59 7.40 -12.81
CA MET A 347 16.31 7.31 -14.09
C MET A 347 15.49 6.51 -15.10
N VAL A 348 15.37 7.02 -16.33
CA VAL A 348 14.78 6.28 -17.46
C VAL A 348 15.74 6.34 -18.64
N GLY A 349 16.10 5.18 -19.18
CA GLY A 349 17.07 5.06 -20.26
C GLY A 349 18.47 5.47 -19.83
N GLY A 350 19.04 4.80 -18.84
CA GLY A 350 20.47 4.83 -18.54
C GLY A 350 21.15 3.55 -19.03
N SER A 351 22.40 3.63 -19.47
CA SER A 351 23.12 2.53 -20.14
C SER A 351 24.43 2.32 -19.41
N GLY A 352 24.55 1.22 -18.64
CA GLY A 352 25.71 0.99 -17.75
C GLY A 352 27.04 0.79 -18.49
N ASP A 353 26.98 0.44 -19.78
CA ASP A 353 28.11 0.32 -20.71
C ASP A 353 28.44 1.63 -21.48
N GLY A 354 27.70 2.71 -21.21
CA GLY A 354 27.79 4.00 -21.93
C GLY A 354 27.15 4.02 -23.33
N ASN A 355 26.66 2.88 -23.85
CA ASN A 355 26.15 2.74 -25.22
C ASN A 355 24.64 3.01 -25.34
N GLY A 356 24.15 4.12 -24.77
CA GLY A 356 22.71 4.46 -24.77
C GLY A 356 22.09 4.57 -26.17
N ALA A 357 22.91 4.72 -27.21
CA ALA A 357 22.49 4.71 -28.62
C ALA A 357 21.64 3.48 -29.03
N LYS A 358 21.78 2.36 -28.30
CA LYS A 358 21.02 1.11 -28.48
C LYS A 358 19.56 1.18 -28.01
N GLU A 359 19.21 2.17 -27.19
CA GLU A 359 17.89 2.26 -26.53
C GLU A 359 16.79 2.91 -27.38
N ARG A 360 17.13 3.45 -28.56
CA ARG A 360 16.23 4.23 -29.44
C ARG A 360 14.93 3.54 -29.88
N ALA A 361 14.87 2.21 -29.77
CA ALA A 361 13.71 1.37 -30.10
C ALA A 361 12.93 0.87 -28.88
N TYR A 362 13.31 1.31 -27.67
CA TYR A 362 12.82 0.83 -26.37
C TYR A 362 12.38 2.01 -25.50
N ASN A 363 12.44 1.88 -24.17
CA ASN A 363 12.12 2.92 -23.20
C ASN A 363 10.68 3.47 -23.36
N ARG A 364 9.70 2.63 -23.73
CA ARG A 364 8.27 3.00 -23.73
C ARG A 364 7.70 2.91 -22.32
N LEU A 365 7.49 4.08 -21.68
CA LEU A 365 7.12 4.18 -20.27
C LEU A 365 5.87 5.05 -20.06
N THR A 366 5.00 4.62 -19.16
CA THR A 366 3.89 5.42 -18.64
C THR A 366 4.08 5.67 -17.15
N PHE A 367 3.98 6.92 -16.73
CA PHE A 367 3.79 7.30 -15.33
C PHE A 367 2.41 7.97 -15.21
N SER A 368 1.48 7.42 -14.42
CA SER A 368 0.19 8.06 -14.23
C SER A 368 -0.44 7.97 -12.83
N ASN A 369 -1.15 9.03 -12.44
CA ASN A 369 -1.81 9.15 -11.13
C ASN A 369 -0.85 9.00 -9.94
N ASN A 370 0.45 9.22 -10.16
CA ASN A 370 1.49 9.15 -9.12
C ASN A 370 1.56 10.45 -8.31
N ILE A 371 2.26 10.39 -7.17
CA ILE A 371 2.69 11.56 -6.39
C ILE A 371 4.21 11.56 -6.28
N TRP A 372 4.83 12.67 -6.62
CA TRP A 372 6.17 13.02 -6.14
C TRP A 372 6.05 14.07 -5.03
N GLN A 373 6.61 13.79 -3.85
CA GLN A 373 6.55 14.68 -2.69
C GLN A 373 7.94 14.88 -2.06
N ASP A 374 8.39 16.13 -1.94
CA ASP A 374 9.65 16.47 -1.27
C ASP A 374 10.83 15.67 -1.86
N THR A 375 10.93 15.73 -3.19
CA THR A 375 11.92 15.02 -4.01
C THR A 375 12.82 16.00 -4.75
N THR A 376 14.13 15.78 -4.73
CA THR A 376 15.10 16.73 -5.33
C THR A 376 15.05 16.72 -6.86
N GLN A 377 15.07 15.53 -7.49
CA GLN A 377 15.23 15.40 -8.94
C GLN A 377 14.72 14.08 -9.54
N ARG A 378 14.75 14.04 -10.88
CA ARG A 378 14.49 12.87 -11.73
C ARG A 378 13.08 12.31 -11.63
N ALA A 379 12.05 13.13 -11.85
CA ALA A 379 10.64 12.75 -11.73
C ALA A 379 9.84 12.82 -13.06
N PRO A 380 10.13 11.99 -14.08
CA PRO A 380 11.32 11.16 -14.29
C PRO A 380 12.44 11.93 -15.04
N ARG A 381 13.63 11.33 -15.13
CA ARG A 381 14.75 11.81 -15.98
C ARG A 381 15.04 10.85 -17.13
N ALA A 382 14.42 11.07 -18.29
CA ALA A 382 14.37 10.10 -19.39
C ALA A 382 15.37 10.34 -20.53
N ARG A 383 15.76 9.28 -21.26
CA ARG A 383 16.46 9.33 -22.57
C ARG A 383 15.72 8.47 -23.62
N PHE A 384 15.81 8.86 -24.89
CA PHE A 384 15.37 8.19 -26.15
C PHE A 384 13.87 7.84 -26.34
N GLY A 385 13.22 7.35 -25.29
CA GLY A 385 11.94 6.63 -25.36
C GLY A 385 10.70 7.50 -25.51
N GLN A 386 9.56 6.82 -25.69
CA GLN A 386 8.22 7.40 -25.71
C GLN A 386 7.67 7.42 -24.28
N ILE A 387 7.72 8.58 -23.63
CA ILE A 387 7.39 8.73 -22.21
C ILE A 387 6.06 9.45 -22.07
N HIS A 388 5.08 8.81 -21.46
CA HIS A 388 3.79 9.42 -21.14
C HIS A 388 3.70 9.72 -19.64
N LEU A 389 3.55 10.99 -19.28
CA LEU A 389 3.31 11.45 -17.92
C LEU A 389 1.89 12.02 -17.87
N TYR A 390 0.92 11.37 -17.23
CA TYR A 390 -0.42 11.97 -17.11
C TYR A 390 -1.08 11.86 -15.73
N ASN A 391 -1.87 12.87 -15.37
CA ASN A 391 -2.54 12.99 -14.06
C ASN A 391 -1.58 12.84 -12.85
N ASN A 392 -0.28 13.13 -12.97
CA ASN A 392 0.63 13.03 -11.82
C ASN A 392 0.62 14.32 -11.00
N SER A 393 0.85 14.20 -9.69
CA SER A 393 1.01 15.33 -8.78
C SER A 393 2.47 15.42 -8.33
N TYR A 394 3.02 16.62 -8.31
CA TYR A 394 4.37 16.92 -7.87
C TYR A 394 4.30 18.01 -6.80
N SER A 395 5.04 17.88 -5.72
CA SER A 395 5.00 18.77 -4.56
C SER A 395 6.38 18.85 -3.89
N GLY A 396 6.80 20.05 -3.49
CA GLY A 396 8.06 20.22 -2.75
C GLY A 396 8.63 21.64 -2.76
N ASN A 397 9.58 21.87 -1.86
CA ASN A 397 10.20 23.16 -1.60
C ASN A 397 11.64 23.27 -2.17
N THR A 398 11.92 24.33 -2.93
CA THR A 398 13.24 24.65 -3.52
C THR A 398 14.30 25.11 -2.52
N ASP A 399 13.89 25.43 -1.28
CA ASP A 399 14.74 25.76 -0.13
C ASP A 399 14.62 24.71 0.99
N SER A 400 14.15 23.49 0.70
CA SER A 400 14.13 22.39 1.69
C SER A 400 15.56 22.05 2.16
N ALA A 401 15.74 21.79 3.45
CA ALA A 401 17.04 21.42 4.01
C ALA A 401 17.43 19.97 3.65
N ASP A 402 16.44 19.07 3.57
CA ASP A 402 16.67 17.65 3.30
C ASP A 402 16.68 17.35 1.79
N TYR A 403 15.65 17.84 1.06
CA TYR A 403 15.39 17.51 -0.34
C TYR A 403 14.96 18.74 -1.17
N PRO A 404 15.87 19.71 -1.42
CA PRO A 404 15.55 20.95 -2.14
C PRO A 404 15.25 20.69 -3.62
N VAL A 405 14.04 21.03 -4.07
CA VAL A 405 13.61 20.76 -5.46
C VAL A 405 14.55 21.39 -6.49
N SER A 406 15.26 20.55 -7.23
CA SER A 406 16.24 20.88 -8.27
C SER A 406 15.61 20.85 -9.66
N TYR A 407 14.79 19.85 -9.97
CA TYR A 407 13.83 19.82 -11.08
C TYR A 407 12.88 18.62 -10.96
N TYR A 408 11.78 18.58 -11.72
CA TYR A 408 10.97 17.37 -11.85
C TYR A 408 11.30 16.63 -13.16
N VAL A 409 10.92 17.18 -14.32
CA VAL A 409 11.03 16.50 -15.61
C VAL A 409 12.40 16.73 -16.26
N GLY A 410 13.19 15.67 -16.40
CA GLY A 410 14.52 15.70 -17.03
C GLY A 410 14.50 15.28 -18.49
N MET A 411 14.63 16.24 -19.41
CA MET A 411 14.71 16.02 -20.86
C MET A 411 16.11 15.54 -21.28
N GLY A 412 16.36 14.24 -21.21
CA GLY A 412 17.62 13.64 -21.65
C GLY A 412 17.72 13.43 -23.16
N ALA A 413 18.93 13.07 -23.62
CA ALA A 413 19.25 12.79 -25.03
C ALA A 413 18.11 12.06 -25.77
N GLU A 414 17.58 12.71 -26.82
CA GLU A 414 16.55 12.18 -27.72
C GLU A 414 15.25 11.67 -27.05
N SER A 415 14.97 12.03 -25.78
CA SER A 415 13.73 11.67 -25.09
C SER A 415 12.50 12.29 -25.76
N ARG A 416 11.41 11.54 -25.92
CA ARG A 416 10.15 12.01 -26.51
C ARG A 416 9.05 12.01 -25.45
N ILE A 417 9.04 13.07 -24.63
CA ILE A 417 8.18 13.18 -23.45
C ILE A 417 6.87 13.90 -23.78
N LEU A 418 5.75 13.27 -23.43
CA LEU A 418 4.39 13.79 -23.46
C LEU A 418 3.88 13.96 -22.04
N SER A 419 3.56 15.19 -21.64
CA SER A 419 3.04 15.56 -20.32
C SER A 419 1.59 16.02 -20.45
N GLU A 420 0.63 15.39 -19.78
CA GLU A 420 -0.80 15.72 -19.93
C GLU A 420 -1.52 15.80 -18.57
N ALA A 421 -2.20 16.91 -18.29
CA ALA A 421 -2.96 17.15 -17.05
C ALA A 421 -2.18 16.87 -15.74
N ASN A 422 -0.87 17.15 -15.70
CA ASN A 422 -0.05 17.03 -14.49
C ASN A 422 -0.17 18.27 -13.59
N VAL A 423 0.07 18.12 -12.28
CA VAL A 423 0.02 19.21 -11.31
C VAL A 423 1.38 19.42 -10.66
N PHE A 424 2.01 20.55 -10.93
CA PHE A 424 3.30 20.93 -10.39
C PHE A 424 3.13 21.98 -9.30
N ASP A 425 3.02 21.53 -8.04
CA ASP A 425 3.07 22.42 -6.89
C ASP A 425 4.53 22.55 -6.42
N MET A 426 4.98 23.80 -6.25
CA MET A 426 6.38 24.09 -5.97
C MET A 426 6.54 25.43 -5.25
N SER A 427 7.49 25.46 -4.33
CA SER A 427 7.65 26.57 -3.39
C SER A 427 9.11 26.91 -3.03
N GLY A 428 9.31 27.96 -2.25
CA GLY A 428 10.63 28.51 -1.91
C GLY A 428 11.14 29.54 -2.94
N SER A 429 12.31 30.11 -2.66
CA SER A 429 12.93 31.25 -3.35
C SER A 429 13.18 31.06 -4.85
N LYS A 430 13.12 29.82 -5.36
CA LYS A 430 13.37 29.49 -6.78
C LYS A 430 12.16 28.83 -7.46
N ALA A 431 10.99 28.80 -6.80
CA ALA A 431 9.76 28.22 -7.35
C ALA A 431 9.27 28.96 -8.59
N THR A 432 9.39 28.32 -9.74
CA THR A 432 9.05 28.86 -11.06
C THR A 432 8.69 27.71 -11.99
N VAL A 433 7.91 27.97 -13.04
CA VAL A 433 7.68 26.97 -14.10
C VAL A 433 9.01 26.50 -14.72
N ALA A 434 9.97 27.42 -14.85
CA ALA A 434 11.33 27.12 -15.30
C ALA A 434 12.07 26.08 -14.42
N ARG A 435 11.73 25.97 -13.12
CA ARG A 435 12.29 24.97 -12.21
C ARG A 435 11.67 23.58 -12.38
N VAL A 436 10.52 23.43 -13.04
CA VAL A 436 9.94 22.10 -13.33
C VAL A 436 10.81 21.31 -14.30
N MET A 437 11.44 21.99 -15.26
CA MET A 437 12.14 21.38 -16.40
C MET A 437 13.67 21.42 -16.25
N SER A 438 14.36 20.38 -16.70
CA SER A 438 15.83 20.37 -16.82
C SER A 438 16.29 19.76 -18.14
N ASN A 439 17.19 20.46 -18.87
CA ASN A 439 17.68 20.00 -20.17
C ASN A 439 19.01 19.23 -20.07
N LEU A 440 18.96 17.99 -20.54
CA LEU A 440 20.01 16.97 -20.41
C LEU A 440 20.33 16.33 -21.78
N ASN A 441 20.37 17.18 -22.84
CA ASN A 441 20.47 16.89 -24.29
C ASN A 441 19.16 16.49 -24.99
N GLY A 442 17.99 16.61 -24.35
CA GLY A 442 16.69 16.39 -24.99
C GLY A 442 16.20 17.62 -25.78
N TYR A 443 15.48 17.39 -26.88
CA TYR A 443 14.89 18.46 -27.71
C TYR A 443 13.41 18.21 -28.07
N GLN A 444 12.79 17.13 -27.56
CA GLN A 444 11.38 16.79 -27.82
C GLN A 444 10.58 16.73 -26.51
N PHE A 445 9.68 17.69 -26.31
CA PHE A 445 8.77 17.77 -25.16
C PHE A 445 7.46 18.43 -25.60
N LYS A 446 6.33 17.93 -25.08
CA LYS A 446 5.02 18.54 -25.27
C LYS A 446 4.25 18.53 -23.95
N ASP A 447 3.52 19.60 -23.64
CA ASP A 447 2.55 19.62 -22.54
C ASP A 447 1.11 19.86 -23.02
N VAL A 448 0.13 19.21 -22.39
CA VAL A 448 -1.30 19.38 -22.67
C VAL A 448 -2.09 19.46 -21.36
N GLY A 449 -2.50 20.67 -20.97
CA GLY A 449 -3.42 20.91 -19.87
C GLY A 449 -2.84 20.80 -18.45
N SER A 450 -1.52 20.73 -18.27
CA SER A 450 -0.91 20.72 -16.93
C SER A 450 -1.00 22.07 -16.22
N TRP A 451 -0.85 22.06 -14.89
CA TRP A 451 -0.92 23.23 -14.02
C TRP A 451 0.36 23.41 -13.19
N PHE A 452 0.74 24.66 -12.91
CA PHE A 452 1.78 25.05 -11.96
C PHE A 452 1.16 25.89 -10.84
N ASN A 453 1.32 25.49 -9.58
CA ASN A 453 0.69 26.12 -8.40
C ASN A 453 -0.83 26.38 -8.58
N GLY A 454 -1.52 25.47 -9.29
CA GLY A 454 -2.94 25.55 -9.63
C GLY A 454 -3.31 26.41 -10.85
N VAL A 455 -2.39 27.18 -11.43
CA VAL A 455 -2.60 27.96 -12.66
C VAL A 455 -2.28 27.09 -13.88
N ALA A 456 -3.06 27.15 -14.96
CA ALA A 456 -2.76 26.41 -16.19
C ALA A 456 -1.42 26.87 -16.79
N ALA A 457 -0.56 25.93 -17.21
CA ALA A 457 0.86 26.21 -17.42
C ALA A 457 1.50 25.54 -18.65
N SER A 458 0.73 24.98 -19.58
CA SER A 458 1.29 24.20 -20.71
C SER A 458 2.21 25.01 -21.63
N ALA A 459 1.84 26.26 -21.95
CA ALA A 459 2.66 27.11 -22.80
C ALA A 459 3.96 27.52 -22.08
N GLU A 460 3.87 27.75 -20.77
CA GLU A 460 4.96 28.11 -19.88
C GLU A 460 5.92 26.93 -19.66
N LEU A 461 5.41 25.70 -19.60
CA LEU A 461 6.19 24.46 -19.51
C LEU A 461 6.94 24.18 -20.82
N GLU A 462 6.30 24.35 -21.98
CA GLU A 462 6.99 24.23 -23.27
C GLU A 462 8.01 25.37 -23.49
N ALA A 463 7.70 26.59 -23.05
CA ALA A 463 8.63 27.71 -23.07
C ALA A 463 9.84 27.47 -22.14
N ALA A 464 9.62 26.91 -20.94
CA ALA A 464 10.68 26.49 -20.02
C ALA A 464 11.55 25.38 -20.60
N ALA A 465 10.93 24.36 -21.21
CA ALA A 465 11.60 23.26 -21.88
C ALA A 465 12.51 23.74 -23.03
N LYS A 466 12.01 24.69 -23.85
CA LYS A 466 12.79 25.36 -24.89
C LYS A 466 13.92 26.22 -24.31
N ALA A 467 13.63 27.07 -23.33
CA ALA A 467 14.62 27.96 -22.72
C ALA A 467 15.78 27.20 -22.07
N ALA A 468 15.49 26.04 -21.45
CA ALA A 468 16.51 25.16 -20.89
C ALA A 468 17.42 24.54 -21.98
N LEU A 469 16.90 24.24 -23.18
CA LEU A 469 17.73 23.84 -24.33
C LEU A 469 18.56 25.01 -24.86
N ASP A 470 17.96 26.18 -25.06
CA ASP A 470 18.64 27.37 -25.59
C ASP A 470 19.78 27.84 -24.65
N ALA A 471 19.59 27.77 -23.34
CA ALA A 471 20.61 28.05 -22.34
C ALA A 471 21.78 27.06 -22.43
N ARG A 472 21.49 25.75 -22.52
CA ARG A 472 22.49 24.69 -22.71
C ARG A 472 23.27 24.86 -24.02
N TRP A 473 22.60 25.30 -25.09
CA TRP A 473 23.23 25.67 -26.36
C TRP A 473 24.07 26.95 -26.29
N ASN A 474 23.68 27.94 -25.48
CA ASN A 474 24.49 29.14 -25.26
C ASN A 474 25.80 28.80 -24.53
N ASP A 475 25.77 27.91 -23.54
CA ASP A 475 27.00 27.41 -22.90
C ASP A 475 27.87 26.63 -23.89
N ALA A 476 27.28 25.78 -24.73
CA ALA A 476 28.02 25.04 -25.75
C ALA A 476 28.66 25.97 -26.81
N ARG A 477 27.98 27.06 -27.20
CA ARG A 477 28.52 28.10 -28.10
C ARG A 477 29.69 28.86 -27.45
N LYS A 478 29.50 29.35 -26.21
CA LYS A 478 30.55 30.05 -25.43
C LYS A 478 31.81 29.22 -25.17
N ALA A 479 31.70 27.89 -25.29
CA ALA A 479 32.85 26.99 -25.23
C ALA A 479 33.53 26.80 -26.60
N ALA A 480 32.75 26.81 -27.69
CA ALA A 480 33.25 26.66 -29.05
C ALA A 480 33.92 27.94 -29.60
N ASP A 481 33.48 29.12 -29.14
CA ASP A 481 34.10 30.42 -29.47
C ASP A 481 35.23 30.84 -28.51
N GLY A 482 35.49 30.06 -27.46
CA GLY A 482 36.54 30.30 -26.46
C GLY A 482 36.23 31.38 -25.42
N SER A 483 35.02 31.97 -25.41
CA SER A 483 34.61 32.99 -24.41
C SER A 483 34.39 32.44 -22.99
N SER A 484 34.43 31.12 -22.81
CA SER A 484 34.41 30.43 -21.52
C SER A 484 35.17 29.11 -21.58
N THR A 485 35.68 28.64 -20.43
CA THR A 485 36.28 27.30 -20.34
C THR A 485 35.16 26.25 -20.23
N PRO A 486 35.03 25.30 -21.18
CA PRO A 486 34.00 24.26 -21.10
C PRO A 486 34.19 23.31 -19.91
N THR A 487 33.10 23.02 -19.21
CA THR A 487 32.94 21.70 -18.58
C THR A 487 32.63 20.69 -19.68
N ALA A 488 33.41 19.60 -19.75
CA ALA A 488 33.43 18.68 -20.91
C ALA A 488 32.05 18.12 -21.31
N ASP A 489 31.15 17.97 -20.34
CA ASP A 489 29.82 17.36 -20.48
C ASP A 489 28.80 18.26 -21.21
N LYS A 490 29.13 19.55 -21.42
CA LYS A 490 28.27 20.52 -22.11
C LYS A 490 28.52 20.63 -23.62
N VAL A 491 29.64 20.11 -24.12
CA VAL A 491 30.06 20.28 -25.53
C VAL A 491 30.16 18.95 -26.29
N ASN A 492 30.64 17.89 -25.64
CA ASN A 492 30.97 16.63 -26.31
C ASN A 492 29.78 15.63 -26.37
N SER A 493 28.68 16.05 -27.00
CA SER A 493 27.50 15.18 -27.20
C SER A 493 27.66 14.32 -28.46
N VAL A 494 27.80 13.00 -28.30
CA VAL A 494 27.68 12.01 -29.39
C VAL A 494 26.22 11.73 -29.80
N PHE A 495 25.25 12.42 -29.18
CA PHE A 495 23.82 12.30 -29.49
C PHE A 495 23.32 13.49 -30.30
N THR A 496 22.25 13.26 -31.06
CA THR A 496 21.74 14.17 -32.09
C THR A 496 21.35 15.52 -31.50
N LEU A 497 21.98 16.60 -31.99
CA LEU A 497 21.62 17.97 -31.63
C LEU A 497 20.61 18.51 -32.65
N ALA A 498 19.40 18.82 -32.18
CA ALA A 498 18.32 19.37 -33.00
C ALA A 498 17.57 20.48 -32.23
N ALA A 499 16.84 21.31 -32.97
CA ALA A 499 16.02 22.37 -32.38
C ALA A 499 14.85 21.81 -31.55
N TYR A 500 14.40 22.59 -30.57
CA TYR A 500 13.21 22.27 -29.77
C TYR A 500 11.99 22.00 -30.65
N THR A 501 11.25 20.93 -30.36
CA THR A 501 9.97 20.63 -31.01
C THR A 501 8.99 19.95 -30.06
N ASN A 502 7.72 20.34 -30.16
CA ASN A 502 6.60 19.65 -29.50
C ASN A 502 5.94 18.58 -30.40
N GLN A 503 6.47 18.39 -31.62
CA GLN A 503 6.08 17.31 -32.51
C GLN A 503 6.86 16.04 -32.13
N LEU A 504 6.28 15.24 -31.24
CA LEU A 504 6.93 14.04 -30.69
C LEU A 504 7.00 12.87 -31.68
N GLY A 505 6.16 12.85 -32.71
CA GLY A 505 6.06 11.76 -33.69
C GLY A 505 5.36 10.50 -33.17
N TRP A 506 4.62 10.58 -32.06
CA TRP A 506 3.82 9.50 -31.50
C TRP A 506 2.66 10.06 -30.65
N THR A 507 1.66 9.21 -30.38
CA THR A 507 0.57 9.43 -29.42
C THR A 507 0.35 8.15 -28.60
N PRO A 508 -0.28 8.21 -27.41
CA PRO A 508 -0.57 7.02 -26.62
C PRO A 508 -1.42 5.99 -27.39
N ALA A 509 -1.03 4.72 -27.34
CA ALA A 509 -1.69 3.61 -28.05
C ALA A 509 -2.77 2.88 -27.21
N TYR A 510 -3.19 3.49 -26.11
CA TYR A 510 -4.07 2.91 -25.09
C TYR A 510 -5.04 3.96 -24.56
N SER A 511 -6.20 3.52 -24.06
CA SER A 511 -7.18 4.41 -23.43
C SER A 511 -6.68 4.97 -22.10
N TYR A 512 -6.93 6.25 -21.87
CA TYR A 512 -6.69 6.98 -20.62
C TYR A 512 -7.62 8.20 -20.57
N THR A 513 -7.75 8.80 -19.38
CA THR A 513 -8.59 10.00 -19.17
C THR A 513 -7.75 11.08 -18.48
N PRO A 514 -7.43 12.19 -19.15
CA PRO A 514 -6.85 13.37 -18.51
C PRO A 514 -7.77 13.94 -17.44
N GLY A 515 -7.19 14.41 -16.32
CA GLY A 515 -7.93 15.13 -15.28
C GLY A 515 -8.48 16.47 -15.79
N SER A 516 -9.67 16.85 -15.34
CA SER A 516 -10.34 18.09 -15.77
C SER A 516 -9.86 19.36 -15.05
N SER A 517 -9.18 19.23 -13.91
CA SER A 517 -8.57 20.34 -13.16
C SER A 517 -7.47 19.85 -12.23
N ALA A 518 -6.57 20.76 -11.82
CA ALA A 518 -5.55 20.46 -10.81
C ALA A 518 -6.14 19.90 -9.51
N ASN A 519 -7.29 20.40 -9.06
CA ASN A 519 -7.93 19.94 -7.83
C ASN A 519 -8.49 18.51 -7.95
N VAL A 520 -9.02 18.14 -9.12
CA VAL A 520 -9.46 16.76 -9.40
C VAL A 520 -8.26 15.81 -9.37
N VAL A 521 -7.14 16.17 -10.00
CA VAL A 521 -5.92 15.35 -10.02
C VAL A 521 -5.30 15.21 -8.61
N ARG A 522 -5.17 16.31 -7.86
CA ARG A 522 -4.69 16.28 -6.46
C ARG A 522 -5.54 15.37 -5.58
N ALA A 523 -6.86 15.53 -5.60
CA ALA A 523 -7.77 14.77 -4.75
C ALA A 523 -7.77 13.28 -5.12
N HIS A 524 -7.84 12.97 -6.42
CA HIS A 524 -7.79 11.61 -6.95
C HIS A 524 -6.51 10.88 -6.54
N ASN A 525 -5.35 11.53 -6.68
CA ASN A 525 -4.07 10.91 -6.31
C ASN A 525 -3.92 10.80 -4.78
N LEU A 526 -4.33 11.80 -3.99
CA LEU A 526 -4.24 11.76 -2.52
C LEU A 526 -5.09 10.61 -1.91
N VAL A 527 -6.24 10.32 -2.51
CA VAL A 527 -7.10 9.19 -2.11
C VAL A 527 -6.49 7.85 -2.53
N ASN A 528 -6.06 7.71 -3.78
CA ASN A 528 -5.77 6.41 -4.39
C ASN A 528 -4.28 6.03 -4.48
N ALA A 529 -3.33 6.98 -4.42
CA ALA A 529 -1.93 6.66 -4.62
C ALA A 529 -1.23 6.13 -3.35
N GLY A 530 -0.30 5.19 -3.54
CA GLY A 530 0.58 4.62 -2.52
C GLY A 530 0.17 3.24 -2.02
N ALA A 531 1.05 2.63 -1.23
CA ALA A 531 0.78 1.39 -0.52
C ALA A 531 -0.38 1.55 0.48
N GLY A 532 -1.19 0.51 0.63
CA GLY A 532 -2.41 0.50 1.46
C GLY A 532 -3.60 1.22 0.85
N LYS A 533 -3.54 1.60 -0.44
CA LYS A 533 -4.62 2.29 -1.16
C LYS A 533 -5.24 1.49 -2.31
N LEU A 534 -4.89 0.20 -2.48
CA LEU A 534 -5.51 -0.65 -3.49
C LEU A 534 -7.06 -0.58 -3.43
N PRO A 535 -7.76 -0.48 -4.57
CA PRO A 535 -9.22 -0.45 -4.60
C PRO A 535 -9.85 -1.66 -3.91
N VAL A 536 -10.70 -1.40 -2.92
CA VAL A 536 -11.44 -2.43 -2.17
C VAL A 536 -12.84 -2.57 -2.76
N THR A 537 -13.38 -3.79 -2.78
CA THR A 537 -14.74 -4.01 -3.31
C THR A 537 -15.77 -3.27 -2.45
N ALA A 538 -16.66 -2.52 -3.10
CA ALA A 538 -17.67 -1.71 -2.44
C ALA A 538 -18.65 -2.56 -1.61
N ALA A 539 -19.16 -1.97 -0.53
CA ALA A 539 -20.14 -2.61 0.35
C ALA A 539 -21.43 -3.01 -0.41
N SER A 540 -22.00 -4.16 -0.06
CA SER A 540 -23.29 -4.61 -0.58
C SER A 540 -24.13 -5.27 0.52
N SER A 541 -25.39 -5.56 0.23
CA SER A 541 -26.24 -6.36 1.13
C SER A 541 -25.75 -7.81 1.32
N THR A 542 -24.94 -8.33 0.39
CA THR A 542 -24.28 -9.65 0.52
C THR A 542 -22.90 -9.57 1.17
N ARG A 543 -22.24 -8.40 1.13
CA ARG A 543 -20.92 -8.12 1.71
C ARG A 543 -20.94 -6.87 2.59
N PRO A 544 -21.36 -6.99 3.86
CA PRO A 544 -21.31 -5.90 4.83
C PRO A 544 -19.85 -5.52 5.12
N MET A 545 -19.47 -4.32 4.69
CA MET A 545 -18.18 -3.70 5.03
C MET A 545 -18.38 -2.76 6.22
N LEU A 546 -17.46 -2.79 7.18
CA LEU A 546 -17.33 -1.73 8.18
C LEU A 546 -16.90 -0.42 7.49
N ASP A 547 -17.42 0.71 7.96
CA ASP A 547 -16.78 1.99 7.73
C ASP A 547 -15.49 2.15 8.57
N ASP A 548 -14.67 3.15 8.24
CA ASP A 548 -13.42 3.45 8.96
C ASP A 548 -13.61 3.70 10.47
N THR A 549 -14.78 4.22 10.90
CA THR A 549 -15.10 4.50 12.31
C THR A 549 -15.38 3.20 13.06
N ALA A 550 -16.21 2.31 12.50
CA ALA A 550 -16.46 0.99 13.07
C ALA A 550 -15.18 0.14 13.07
N ALA A 551 -14.41 0.16 11.96
CA ALA A 551 -13.15 -0.55 11.86
C ALA A 551 -12.06 -0.03 12.81
N SER A 552 -12.09 1.25 13.20
CA SER A 552 -11.21 1.79 14.25
C SER A 552 -11.47 1.17 15.63
N ASN A 553 -12.64 0.57 15.84
CA ASN A 553 -13.04 -0.09 17.09
C ASN A 553 -12.83 -1.62 17.09
N ALA A 554 -12.52 -2.21 15.94
CA ALA A 554 -12.24 -3.64 15.78
C ALA A 554 -10.80 -3.91 15.32
N THR A 555 -9.83 -3.34 16.04
CA THR A 555 -8.38 -3.55 15.81
C THR A 555 -7.85 -4.72 16.62
N VAL A 556 -6.71 -5.28 16.20
CA VAL A 556 -5.97 -6.36 16.91
C VAL A 556 -5.78 -6.03 18.40
N ALA A 557 -5.29 -4.83 18.72
CA ALA A 557 -5.10 -4.40 20.10
C ALA A 557 -6.42 -4.30 20.90
N LYS A 558 -7.52 -3.84 20.30
CA LYS A 558 -8.84 -3.78 20.96
C LYS A 558 -9.44 -5.18 21.17
N ALA A 559 -9.23 -6.10 20.23
CA ALA A 559 -9.67 -7.49 20.32
C ALA A 559 -8.93 -8.27 21.43
N LEU A 560 -7.62 -8.04 21.56
CA LEU A 560 -6.76 -8.77 22.50
C LEU A 560 -6.74 -8.17 23.91
N ALA A 561 -7.12 -6.91 24.08
CA ALA A 561 -7.27 -6.30 25.40
C ALA A 561 -8.40 -6.97 26.23
N GLY A 562 -9.67 -6.76 25.89
CA GLY A 562 -10.75 -7.11 26.82
C GLY A 562 -10.67 -6.24 28.10
N SER A 563 -10.60 -6.85 29.28
CA SER A 563 -10.56 -6.13 30.57
C SER A 563 -9.15 -5.75 31.06
N ASP A 564 -8.09 -6.29 30.47
CA ASP A 564 -6.69 -5.97 30.78
C ASP A 564 -5.92 -5.61 29.50
N ALA A 565 -4.93 -4.73 29.58
CA ALA A 565 -4.24 -4.19 28.40
C ALA A 565 -3.24 -5.17 27.75
N TRP A 566 -3.65 -6.40 27.45
CA TRP A 566 -2.81 -7.42 26.84
C TRP A 566 -2.51 -7.12 25.37
N ALA A 567 -1.26 -6.75 25.10
CA ALA A 567 -0.69 -6.71 23.77
C ALA A 567 0.34 -7.84 23.64
N PRO A 568 0.00 -9.00 23.05
CA PRO A 568 1.00 -10.02 22.76
C PRO A 568 2.08 -9.46 21.85
N GLN A 569 3.31 -9.90 22.08
CA GLN A 569 4.38 -9.75 21.12
C GLN A 569 4.40 -11.03 20.28
N SER A 570 4.23 -10.91 18.96
CA SER A 570 4.62 -11.98 18.06
C SER A 570 6.10 -12.29 18.30
N VAL A 571 6.39 -13.58 18.41
CA VAL A 571 7.70 -14.15 18.67
C VAL A 571 8.63 -13.97 17.47
N ASN A 572 8.13 -14.19 16.24
CA ASN A 572 8.91 -14.11 14.99
C ASN A 572 8.56 -12.89 14.11
N ALA A 573 7.90 -11.85 14.66
CA ALA A 573 7.22 -10.76 13.92
C ALA A 573 8.01 -10.12 12.75
N GLY A 574 7.92 -10.68 11.55
CA GLY A 574 8.74 -10.30 10.38
C GLY A 574 10.25 -10.45 10.58
N GLN A 575 10.67 -11.07 11.69
CA GLN A 575 12.03 -11.15 12.19
C GLN A 575 12.18 -12.43 13.04
N PRO A 576 12.93 -13.45 12.58
CA PRO A 576 13.22 -14.66 13.35
C PRO A 576 14.27 -14.37 14.44
N ASN A 577 13.94 -13.47 15.37
CA ASN A 577 14.78 -13.10 16.50
C ASN A 577 15.03 -14.31 17.39
N ALA A 578 16.21 -14.90 17.23
CA ALA A 578 16.84 -15.66 18.30
C ALA A 578 16.73 -14.86 19.61
N GLY A 579 17.05 -13.57 19.59
CA GLY A 579 16.96 -12.64 20.73
C GLY A 579 15.58 -12.41 21.37
N ARG A 580 14.45 -12.74 20.73
CA ARG A 580 13.09 -12.48 21.27
C ARG A 580 12.49 -13.72 21.94
N LEU A 581 12.95 -14.89 21.52
CA LEU A 581 12.83 -16.12 22.28
C LEU A 581 13.90 -16.23 23.38
N TYR A 582 15.16 -15.92 23.03
CA TYR A 582 16.40 -16.36 23.68
C TYR A 582 17.49 -15.27 23.67
N PRO A 583 17.84 -14.66 24.82
CA PRO A 583 19.06 -13.87 24.93
C PRO A 583 20.30 -14.62 24.42
N ALA A 584 21.30 -13.92 23.89
CA ALA A 584 22.51 -14.58 23.40
C ALA A 584 23.23 -15.32 24.54
N GLY A 585 23.31 -16.65 24.45
CA GLY A 585 23.83 -17.54 25.51
C GLY A 585 22.76 -18.25 26.34
N PHE A 586 21.47 -18.09 26.02
CA PHE A 586 20.36 -18.84 26.62
C PHE A 586 20.45 -20.35 26.34
N THR A 587 19.98 -21.15 27.32
CA THR A 587 19.81 -22.60 27.23
C THR A 587 18.36 -22.95 27.59
N ALA A 588 17.72 -23.84 26.83
CA ALA A 588 16.36 -24.29 27.13
C ALA A 588 16.30 -25.13 28.42
N ASP A 589 15.23 -24.98 29.20
CA ASP A 589 15.00 -25.80 30.40
C ASP A 589 14.92 -27.29 30.06
N PHE A 590 14.25 -27.59 28.94
CA PHE A 590 14.12 -28.94 28.40
C PHE A 590 14.39 -28.95 26.89
N ILE A 591 15.10 -29.97 26.43
CA ILE A 591 15.32 -30.25 25.01
C ILE A 591 14.77 -31.65 24.74
N VAL A 592 14.00 -31.80 23.66
CA VAL A 592 13.36 -33.04 23.23
C VAL A 592 14.01 -33.52 21.93
N THR A 593 14.43 -34.79 21.92
CA THR A 593 15.17 -35.39 20.81
C THR A 593 14.72 -36.83 20.56
N LYS A 594 14.15 -37.10 19.38
CA LYS A 594 13.64 -38.42 18.98
C LYS A 594 14.69 -39.54 18.98
N ASP A 595 15.99 -39.21 18.91
CA ASP A 595 17.11 -40.15 18.98
C ASP A 595 17.53 -40.54 20.40
N GLY A 596 16.96 -39.92 21.44
CA GLY A 596 17.33 -40.16 22.84
C GLY A 596 18.67 -39.54 23.27
N SER A 597 19.24 -38.60 22.49
CA SER A 597 20.47 -37.86 22.87
C SER A 597 20.28 -36.92 24.06
N THR A 598 19.04 -36.66 24.47
CA THR A 598 18.65 -35.92 25.68
C THR A 598 17.71 -36.77 26.56
N PRO A 599 17.47 -36.39 27.83
CA PRO A 599 16.58 -37.13 28.74
C PRO A 599 15.11 -37.23 28.30
N TYR A 600 14.70 -36.51 27.25
CA TYR A 600 13.32 -36.43 26.78
C TYR A 600 13.23 -36.87 25.32
N SER A 601 12.78 -38.11 25.09
CA SER A 601 12.51 -38.65 23.75
C SER A 601 11.09 -38.36 23.24
N THR A 602 10.20 -37.87 24.12
CA THR A 602 8.82 -37.49 23.81
C THR A 602 8.49 -36.11 24.37
N ILE A 603 7.67 -35.34 23.68
CA ILE A 603 7.30 -33.98 24.07
C ILE A 603 6.45 -34.01 25.36
N GLN A 604 5.55 -34.98 25.51
CA GLN A 604 4.74 -35.09 26.72
C GLN A 604 5.59 -35.39 27.97
N SER A 605 6.72 -36.09 27.84
CA SER A 605 7.62 -36.31 29.00
C SER A 605 8.26 -34.99 29.50
N ALA A 606 8.62 -34.08 28.60
CA ALA A 606 9.08 -32.74 28.94
C ALA A 606 7.93 -31.87 29.51
N LEU A 607 6.71 -31.96 28.97
CA LEU A 607 5.53 -31.28 29.53
C LEU A 607 5.19 -31.78 30.95
N ASN A 608 5.33 -33.07 31.24
CA ASN A 608 5.13 -33.61 32.58
C ASN A 608 6.19 -33.07 33.55
N ALA A 609 7.46 -33.01 33.14
CA ALA A 609 8.53 -32.39 33.95
C ALA A 609 8.31 -30.88 34.16
N ALA A 610 7.87 -30.16 33.13
CA ALA A 610 7.51 -28.74 33.22
C ALA A 610 6.33 -28.47 34.19
N SER A 611 5.43 -29.45 34.38
CA SER A 611 4.21 -29.25 35.18
C SER A 611 4.46 -29.01 36.68
N THR A 612 5.65 -29.33 37.19
CA THR A 612 6.07 -29.08 38.58
C THR A 612 6.97 -27.85 38.73
N SER A 613 7.26 -27.13 37.65
CA SER A 613 8.17 -25.97 37.67
C SER A 613 7.57 -24.76 38.39
N THR A 614 8.41 -24.06 39.15
CA THR A 614 8.13 -22.80 39.84
C THR A 614 8.64 -21.57 39.08
N ALA A 615 9.24 -21.74 37.90
CA ALA A 615 9.69 -20.64 37.05
C ALA A 615 8.50 -19.82 36.51
N ALA A 616 8.72 -18.55 36.18
CA ALA A 616 7.68 -17.72 35.55
C ALA A 616 7.31 -18.21 34.13
N ARG A 617 8.28 -18.78 33.41
CA ARG A 617 8.11 -19.46 32.13
C ARG A 617 9.08 -20.63 32.03
N VAL A 618 8.68 -21.68 31.31
CA VAL A 618 9.49 -22.85 30.94
C VAL A 618 9.57 -22.96 29.42
N TYR A 619 10.76 -23.24 28.90
CA TYR A 619 11.04 -23.36 27.47
C TYR A 619 11.43 -24.79 27.10
N ILE A 620 10.66 -25.39 26.19
CA ILE A 620 10.84 -26.76 25.69
C ILE A 620 11.24 -26.71 24.21
N GLN A 621 12.49 -27.01 23.91
CA GLN A 621 12.98 -27.10 22.53
C GLN A 621 12.66 -28.47 21.94
N VAL A 622 12.05 -28.51 20.76
CA VAL A 622 11.85 -29.72 19.96
C VAL A 622 12.79 -29.71 18.76
N LYS A 623 13.64 -30.74 18.65
CA LYS A 623 14.50 -30.95 17.47
C LYS A 623 13.73 -31.64 16.34
N ALA A 624 14.20 -31.47 15.11
CA ALA A 624 13.57 -31.98 13.90
C ALA A 624 13.12 -33.46 13.99
N GLY A 625 11.94 -33.76 13.44
CA GLY A 625 11.34 -35.10 13.39
C GLY A 625 9.81 -35.11 13.54
N ASP A 626 9.21 -36.25 13.19
CA ASP A 626 7.79 -36.54 13.45
C ASP A 626 7.57 -37.11 14.87
N TYR A 627 6.70 -36.49 15.66
CA TYR A 627 6.34 -36.91 17.01
C TYR A 627 4.87 -37.36 17.01
N ASN A 628 4.66 -38.68 17.05
CA ASN A 628 3.32 -39.29 17.09
C ASN A 628 2.82 -39.28 18.55
N GLU A 629 2.24 -38.17 18.99
CA GLU A 629 1.86 -37.92 20.38
C GLU A 629 0.53 -37.14 20.44
N GLN A 630 -0.34 -37.50 21.39
CA GLN A 630 -1.31 -36.54 21.91
C GLN A 630 -0.67 -35.79 23.08
N LEU A 631 -0.71 -34.46 23.03
CA LEU A 631 -0.13 -33.59 24.06
C LEU A 631 -1.22 -32.92 24.89
N ILE A 632 -1.01 -32.87 26.20
CA ILE A 632 -1.82 -32.12 27.15
C ILE A 632 -0.92 -31.13 27.87
N VAL A 633 -1.09 -29.85 27.51
CA VAL A 633 -0.35 -28.72 28.09
C VAL A 633 -1.16 -28.19 29.26
N SER A 634 -0.96 -28.80 30.43
CA SER A 634 -1.77 -28.61 31.64
C SER A 634 -1.80 -27.19 32.19
N ASN A 635 -2.83 -26.87 32.97
CA ASN A 635 -2.90 -25.58 33.69
C ASN A 635 -1.90 -25.56 34.86
N THR A 636 -0.79 -24.83 34.68
CA THR A 636 0.37 -24.77 35.59
C THR A 636 0.66 -23.33 35.99
N ALA A 637 1.42 -23.12 37.07
CA ALA A 637 1.83 -21.78 37.51
C ALA A 637 2.84 -21.12 36.55
N ALA A 638 3.81 -21.91 36.06
CA ALA A 638 4.69 -21.52 34.97
C ALA A 638 3.92 -21.45 33.65
N ALA A 639 4.12 -20.39 32.86
CA ALA A 639 3.73 -20.38 31.44
C ALA A 639 4.68 -21.27 30.62
N ILE A 640 4.21 -21.94 29.57
CA ILE A 640 5.04 -22.87 28.78
C ILE A 640 5.27 -22.29 27.37
N THR A 641 6.49 -22.44 26.85
CA THR A 641 6.85 -22.17 25.44
C THR A 641 7.38 -23.45 24.81
N LEU A 642 6.66 -24.01 23.85
CA LEU A 642 7.05 -25.18 23.07
C LEU A 642 7.47 -24.70 21.67
N TYR A 643 8.70 -25.00 21.25
CA TYR A 643 9.28 -24.35 20.07
C TYR A 643 10.22 -25.25 19.26
N SER A 644 10.47 -24.89 18.00
CA SER A 644 11.64 -25.37 17.26
C SER A 644 12.63 -24.25 16.92
N SER A 645 13.90 -24.62 16.72
CA SER A 645 14.96 -23.74 16.20
C SER A 645 15.25 -23.96 14.71
N GLU A 646 14.49 -24.84 14.06
CA GLU A 646 14.56 -25.02 12.61
C GLU A 646 14.06 -23.77 11.90
N ALA A 647 14.56 -23.48 10.70
CA ALA A 647 14.13 -22.32 9.90
C ALA A 647 12.79 -22.54 9.16
N ASP A 648 12.16 -23.70 9.34
CA ASP A 648 11.01 -24.18 8.58
C ASP A 648 10.15 -25.08 9.47
N ALA A 649 8.92 -24.65 9.73
CA ALA A 649 7.97 -25.36 10.59
C ALA A 649 7.60 -26.78 10.12
N THR A 650 7.89 -27.18 8.87
CA THR A 650 7.71 -28.56 8.41
C THR A 650 8.69 -29.55 9.04
N LYS A 651 9.81 -29.07 9.60
CA LYS A 651 10.88 -29.92 10.14
C LYS A 651 10.55 -30.56 11.48
N VAL A 652 9.58 -30.03 12.22
CA VAL A 652 9.00 -30.64 13.43
C VAL A 652 7.51 -30.83 13.19
N ARG A 653 7.03 -32.08 13.27
CA ARG A 653 5.62 -32.42 13.06
C ARG A 653 5.08 -33.19 14.25
N ILE A 654 4.26 -32.55 15.05
CA ILE A 654 3.51 -33.18 16.15
C ILE A 654 2.21 -33.69 15.53
N TYR A 655 1.93 -34.99 15.60
CA TYR A 655 0.74 -35.55 14.97
C TYR A 655 0.09 -36.70 15.73
N ASN A 656 -1.18 -36.95 15.44
CA ASN A 656 -1.88 -38.19 15.74
C ASN A 656 -2.93 -38.46 14.63
N ALA A 657 -3.81 -39.44 14.83
CA ALA A 657 -4.95 -39.69 13.94
C ALA A 657 -6.19 -40.11 14.75
N LEU A 658 -6.61 -39.26 15.70
CA LEU A 658 -7.78 -39.50 16.54
C LEU A 658 -9.00 -38.76 15.97
N SER A 659 -10.09 -39.48 15.71
CA SER A 659 -11.40 -38.90 15.35
C SER A 659 -12.32 -38.80 16.58
N GLN A 660 -13.31 -37.90 16.57
CA GLN A 660 -14.30 -37.88 17.65
C GLN A 660 -15.11 -39.18 17.76
N GLY A 661 -15.32 -39.89 16.64
CA GLY A 661 -16.07 -41.15 16.56
C GLY A 661 -15.35 -42.34 17.22
N SER A 662 -14.05 -42.22 17.49
CA SER A 662 -13.26 -43.20 18.25
C SER A 662 -13.95 -43.59 19.56
N LEU A 663 -13.90 -44.87 19.94
CA LEU A 663 -14.36 -45.32 21.26
C LEU A 663 -13.23 -45.16 22.31
N GLY A 664 -13.56 -45.12 23.60
CA GLY A 664 -12.55 -45.08 24.67
C GLY A 664 -11.56 -46.25 24.61
N ALA A 665 -12.01 -47.42 24.16
CA ALA A 665 -11.16 -48.58 23.90
C ALA A 665 -10.15 -48.34 22.75
N SER A 666 -10.56 -47.67 21.68
CA SER A 666 -9.69 -47.28 20.56
C SER A 666 -8.73 -46.16 20.99
N TYR A 667 -9.17 -45.18 21.77
CA TYR A 667 -8.33 -44.12 22.31
C TYR A 667 -7.13 -44.67 23.10
N ASN A 668 -7.34 -45.76 23.86
CA ASN A 668 -6.28 -46.47 24.59
C ASN A 668 -5.22 -47.16 23.70
N THR A 669 -5.42 -47.28 22.37
CA THR A 669 -4.37 -47.78 21.45
C THR A 669 -3.46 -46.68 20.91
N PHE A 670 -3.83 -45.41 21.08
CA PHE A 670 -3.01 -44.25 20.69
C PHE A 670 -2.29 -43.61 21.88
N VAL A 671 -2.87 -43.68 23.08
CA VAL A 671 -2.36 -43.01 24.28
C VAL A 671 -2.49 -43.94 25.49
N THR A 672 -1.54 -43.89 26.42
CA THR A 672 -1.58 -44.71 27.65
C THR A 672 -1.57 -43.84 28.90
N ASN A 673 -2.12 -44.32 30.02
CA ASN A 673 -2.10 -43.59 31.29
C ASN A 673 -0.66 -43.27 31.75
N SER A 674 0.29 -44.17 31.46
CA SER A 674 1.72 -44.00 31.73
C SER A 674 2.33 -42.78 31.04
N THR A 675 1.81 -42.36 29.88
CA THR A 675 2.25 -41.17 29.14
C THR A 675 2.11 -39.87 29.95
N TYR A 676 1.21 -39.83 30.94
CA TYR A 676 0.92 -38.65 31.77
C TYR A 676 1.40 -38.80 33.23
N THR A 677 2.25 -39.78 33.52
CA THR A 677 2.79 -40.01 34.87
C THR A 677 3.45 -38.75 35.44
N GLY A 678 3.08 -38.39 36.67
CA GLY A 678 3.54 -37.17 37.35
C GLY A 678 2.69 -35.92 37.07
N ASN A 679 1.83 -35.92 36.05
CA ASN A 679 0.97 -34.80 35.70
C ASN A 679 -0.51 -35.12 35.97
N THR A 680 -1.07 -34.53 37.03
CA THR A 680 -2.45 -34.79 37.48
C THR A 680 -3.50 -34.30 36.49
N ASP A 681 -3.39 -33.07 35.98
CA ASP A 681 -4.40 -32.46 35.07
C ASP A 681 -4.46 -33.22 33.73
N ALA A 682 -3.30 -33.62 33.19
CA ALA A 682 -3.23 -34.48 32.01
C ALA A 682 -3.77 -35.89 32.27
N THR A 683 -3.42 -36.50 33.41
CA THR A 683 -3.97 -37.80 33.83
C THR A 683 -5.50 -37.74 33.96
N THR A 684 -6.07 -36.67 34.51
CA THR A 684 -7.52 -36.47 34.64
C THR A 684 -8.20 -36.40 33.27
N LEU A 685 -7.66 -35.63 32.32
CA LEU A 685 -8.23 -35.52 30.97
C LEU A 685 -8.15 -36.84 30.20
N TYR A 686 -7.00 -37.54 30.24
CA TYR A 686 -6.88 -38.88 29.66
C TYR A 686 -7.96 -39.82 30.21
N ASN A 687 -8.16 -39.83 31.54
CA ASN A 687 -9.16 -40.66 32.20
C ASN A 687 -10.62 -40.29 31.81
N ALA A 688 -10.87 -39.07 31.35
CA ALA A 688 -12.18 -38.62 30.85
C ALA A 688 -12.44 -39.02 29.39
N CYS A 689 -11.40 -39.33 28.61
CA CYS A 689 -11.50 -39.86 27.25
C CYS A 689 -11.47 -41.41 27.24
N SER A 690 -10.51 -42.03 27.93
CA SER A 690 -10.27 -43.49 27.93
C SER A 690 -11.41 -44.34 28.48
N LYS A 691 -12.30 -43.76 29.29
CA LYS A 691 -13.42 -44.44 29.96
C LYS A 691 -14.77 -44.24 29.25
N LYS A 692 -14.81 -43.52 28.12
CA LYS A 692 -16.05 -43.36 27.34
C LYS A 692 -16.41 -44.66 26.62
N THR A 693 -17.63 -45.15 26.85
CA THR A 693 -18.19 -46.36 26.24
C THR A 693 -18.74 -46.13 24.83
N GLY A 694 -19.10 -44.89 24.50
CA GLY A 694 -19.40 -44.42 23.15
C GLY A 694 -18.26 -43.59 22.56
N SER A 695 -18.59 -42.76 21.56
CA SER A 695 -17.70 -41.77 20.95
C SER A 695 -16.97 -40.91 22.01
N VAL A 696 -15.68 -40.67 21.79
CA VAL A 696 -14.86 -39.85 22.69
C VAL A 696 -15.13 -38.35 22.57
N GLY A 697 -15.67 -37.88 21.45
CA GLY A 697 -16.02 -36.48 21.22
C GLY A 697 -14.84 -35.57 20.82
N LYS A 698 -15.17 -34.41 20.24
CA LYS A 698 -14.23 -33.40 19.70
C LYS A 698 -13.12 -32.96 20.68
N GLU A 699 -13.38 -32.94 21.99
CA GLU A 699 -12.37 -32.57 23.00
C GLU A 699 -11.30 -33.64 23.24
N CYS A 700 -11.50 -34.86 22.72
CA CYS A 700 -10.59 -36.00 22.85
C CYS A 700 -9.84 -36.33 21.55
N SER A 701 -10.27 -35.81 20.39
CA SER A 701 -9.52 -35.94 19.13
C SER A 701 -8.30 -35.00 19.05
N ALA A 702 -8.33 -33.88 19.75
CA ALA A 702 -7.26 -32.86 19.81
C ALA A 702 -5.84 -33.46 19.88
N THR A 703 -4.99 -33.20 18.87
CA THR A 703 -3.56 -33.57 18.90
C THR A 703 -2.82 -32.83 20.01
N ILE A 704 -3.09 -31.53 20.19
CA ILE A 704 -2.64 -30.76 21.35
C ILE A 704 -3.85 -30.12 22.05
N ARG A 705 -3.97 -30.34 23.36
CA ARG A 705 -4.97 -29.71 24.23
C ARG A 705 -4.31 -28.77 25.23
N VAL A 706 -4.55 -27.47 25.08
CA VAL A 706 -3.88 -26.39 25.82
C VAL A 706 -4.75 -25.84 26.94
N ARG A 707 -4.26 -25.95 28.18
CA ARG A 707 -4.88 -25.44 29.42
C ARG A 707 -3.97 -24.45 30.17
N ASN A 708 -2.71 -24.36 29.79
CA ASN A 708 -1.73 -23.40 30.30
C ASN A 708 -2.04 -21.95 29.85
N ASN A 709 -2.21 -21.03 30.80
CA ASN A 709 -2.37 -19.61 30.50
C ASN A 709 -1.01 -18.99 30.09
N GLY A 710 -1.00 -18.20 29.02
CA GLY A 710 0.24 -17.64 28.47
C GLY A 710 1.09 -18.65 27.67
N PHE A 711 0.50 -19.79 27.25
CA PHE A 711 1.17 -20.78 26.41
C PHE A 711 1.66 -20.17 25.09
N GLN A 712 2.83 -20.62 24.62
CA GLN A 712 3.38 -20.26 23.31
C GLN A 712 3.73 -21.52 22.52
N LEU A 713 3.32 -21.57 21.26
CA LEU A 713 3.70 -22.60 20.28
C LEU A 713 4.42 -21.92 19.11
N VAL A 714 5.66 -22.33 18.79
CA VAL A 714 6.53 -21.56 17.91
C VAL A 714 7.25 -22.40 16.86
N ASN A 715 7.08 -22.02 15.58
CA ASN A 715 7.79 -22.51 14.40
C ASN A 715 7.81 -24.04 14.23
N LEU A 716 6.64 -24.68 14.33
CA LEU A 716 6.47 -26.14 14.17
C LEU A 716 5.07 -26.51 13.65
N SER A 717 4.92 -27.72 13.11
CA SER A 717 3.66 -28.25 12.59
C SER A 717 2.90 -29.08 13.64
N VAL A 718 1.57 -28.94 13.66
CA VAL A 718 0.63 -29.77 14.43
C VAL A 718 -0.45 -30.29 13.48
N GLU A 719 -0.66 -31.60 13.47
CA GLU A 719 -1.56 -32.26 12.52
C GLU A 719 -2.42 -33.34 13.17
N ASN A 720 -3.72 -33.32 12.91
CA ASN A 720 -4.56 -34.51 13.08
C ASN A 720 -4.75 -35.16 11.71
N ALA A 721 -4.05 -36.27 11.50
CA ALA A 721 -3.97 -36.99 10.23
C ALA A 721 -5.16 -37.93 9.97
N TRP A 722 -6.27 -37.76 10.72
CA TRP A 722 -7.51 -38.49 10.45
C TRP A 722 -8.16 -38.00 9.14
N VAL A 723 -8.48 -38.96 8.26
CA VAL A 723 -9.17 -38.70 6.99
C VAL A 723 -10.53 -39.42 7.02
N GLU A 724 -11.60 -38.64 6.88
CA GLU A 724 -12.98 -39.11 7.04
C GLU A 724 -13.46 -39.92 5.82
N THR A 725 -13.29 -41.25 5.86
CA THR A 725 -13.78 -42.17 4.82
C THR A 725 -15.25 -42.55 5.06
N GLY A 726 -16.17 -41.65 4.71
CA GLY A 726 -17.62 -41.90 4.79
C GLY A 726 -18.29 -41.56 6.13
N SER A 727 -17.54 -40.98 7.08
CA SER A 727 -18.09 -40.33 8.28
C SER A 727 -18.04 -38.80 8.17
N SER A 728 -18.48 -38.11 9.22
CA SER A 728 -18.34 -36.67 9.44
C SER A 728 -17.66 -36.41 10.80
N ASP A 729 -16.48 -37.01 10.99
CA ASP A 729 -15.78 -37.05 12.28
C ASP A 729 -14.83 -35.86 12.46
N GLN A 730 -15.16 -34.98 13.39
CA GLN A 730 -14.34 -33.85 13.85
C GLN A 730 -12.98 -34.32 14.39
N ALA A 731 -11.90 -33.77 13.83
CA ALA A 731 -10.52 -34.24 14.04
C ALA A 731 -9.61 -33.07 14.43
N VAL A 732 -9.71 -32.63 15.69
CA VAL A 732 -9.02 -31.41 16.13
C VAL A 732 -7.50 -31.58 16.13
N ALA A 733 -6.76 -30.61 15.58
CA ALA A 733 -5.29 -30.54 15.68
C ALA A 733 -4.88 -29.77 16.95
N VAL A 734 -5.45 -28.59 17.20
CA VAL A 734 -5.22 -27.80 18.41
C VAL A 734 -6.53 -27.39 19.06
N MET A 735 -6.71 -27.75 20.34
CA MET A 735 -7.78 -27.27 21.21
C MET A 735 -7.21 -26.33 22.27
N VAL A 736 -7.78 -25.12 22.39
CA VAL A 736 -7.54 -24.22 23.52
C VAL A 736 -8.69 -24.36 24.53
N ASP A 737 -8.43 -25.08 25.62
CA ASP A 737 -9.36 -25.46 26.69
C ASP A 737 -9.08 -24.59 27.92
N LYS A 738 -9.87 -23.53 28.13
CA LYS A 738 -9.86 -22.63 29.30
C LYS A 738 -8.58 -21.81 29.52
N ALA A 739 -7.50 -22.08 28.80
CA ALA A 739 -6.31 -21.22 28.72
C ALA A 739 -6.66 -19.85 28.13
N ASP A 740 -6.06 -18.79 28.68
CA ASP A 740 -6.08 -17.43 28.13
C ASP A 740 -4.66 -17.00 27.71
N LYS A 741 -4.57 -15.96 26.88
CA LYS A 741 -3.32 -15.35 26.40
C LYS A 741 -2.38 -16.30 25.64
N VAL A 742 -2.94 -17.24 24.89
CA VAL A 742 -2.16 -18.19 24.08
C VAL A 742 -1.61 -17.49 22.84
N VAL A 743 -0.36 -17.81 22.45
CA VAL A 743 0.26 -17.34 21.21
C VAL A 743 0.69 -18.54 20.35
N LEU A 744 0.28 -18.54 19.08
CA LEU A 744 0.69 -19.52 18.07
C LEU A 744 1.42 -18.75 16.95
N ASP A 745 2.72 -19.00 16.76
CA ASP A 745 3.58 -18.14 15.93
C ASP A 745 4.47 -18.95 14.97
N GLY A 746 4.35 -18.70 13.66
CA GLY A 746 5.05 -19.47 12.64
C GLY A 746 4.62 -20.95 12.56
N VAL A 747 3.45 -21.31 13.10
CA VAL A 747 3.02 -22.72 13.18
C VAL A 747 2.25 -23.14 11.92
N ARG A 748 2.16 -24.47 11.71
CA ARG A 748 1.30 -25.06 10.68
C ARG A 748 0.26 -25.94 11.37
N LEU A 749 -1.03 -25.61 11.27
CA LEU A 749 -2.13 -26.35 11.90
C LEU A 749 -2.94 -27.05 10.82
N ILE A 750 -3.05 -28.38 10.88
CA ILE A 750 -3.56 -29.19 9.75
C ILE A 750 -4.57 -30.23 10.23
N SER A 751 -5.75 -30.25 9.62
CA SER A 751 -6.65 -31.41 9.58
C SER A 751 -7.61 -31.27 8.38
N ASN A 752 -8.70 -32.03 8.37
CA ASN A 752 -9.83 -31.86 7.46
C ASN A 752 -10.90 -30.98 8.16
N GLN A 753 -11.79 -31.62 8.91
CA GLN A 753 -12.81 -30.93 9.70
C GLN A 753 -12.33 -30.57 11.11
N ASP A 754 -12.68 -29.38 11.59
CA ASP A 754 -12.47 -28.90 12.97
C ASP A 754 -10.97 -28.72 13.39
N THR A 755 -10.07 -28.26 12.50
CA THR A 755 -8.62 -28.14 12.78
C THR A 755 -8.25 -27.38 14.07
N LEU A 756 -8.82 -26.20 14.33
CA LEU A 756 -8.51 -25.32 15.47
C LEU A 756 -9.75 -24.97 16.30
N TYR A 757 -9.80 -25.47 17.54
CA TYR A 757 -10.91 -25.28 18.47
C TYR A 757 -10.60 -24.24 19.55
N LEU A 758 -11.31 -23.11 19.53
CA LEU A 758 -11.22 -22.03 20.52
C LEU A 758 -12.36 -22.14 21.53
N ALA A 759 -12.22 -23.06 22.50
CA ALA A 759 -13.38 -23.69 23.14
C ALA A 759 -14.19 -22.82 24.13
N ASN A 760 -13.71 -21.64 24.57
CA ASN A 760 -14.38 -20.89 25.63
C ASN A 760 -14.42 -19.37 25.39
N SER A 761 -15.59 -18.78 25.60
CA SER A 761 -15.83 -17.34 25.56
C SER A 761 -14.91 -16.57 26.51
N GLY A 762 -14.51 -15.35 26.11
CA GLY A 762 -13.59 -14.48 26.84
C GLY A 762 -12.13 -14.92 26.86
N LYS A 763 -11.77 -16.10 26.31
CA LYS A 763 -10.39 -16.58 26.22
C LYS A 763 -9.73 -16.18 24.93
N ARG A 764 -8.49 -15.69 25.00
CA ARG A 764 -7.78 -15.06 23.88
C ARG A 764 -6.65 -15.93 23.34
N VAL A 765 -6.61 -16.01 22.02
CA VAL A 765 -5.56 -16.67 21.25
C VAL A 765 -5.10 -15.73 20.15
N TYR A 766 -3.80 -15.46 20.10
CA TYR A 766 -3.15 -14.69 19.04
C TYR A 766 -2.37 -15.64 18.14
N VAL A 767 -2.75 -15.70 16.87
CA VAL A 767 -2.18 -16.58 15.85
C VAL A 767 -1.53 -15.70 14.80
N THR A 768 -0.26 -15.96 14.47
CA THR A 768 0.52 -15.04 13.63
C THR A 768 1.55 -15.75 12.77
N ALA A 769 1.81 -15.23 11.55
CA ALA A 769 2.74 -15.80 10.56
C ALA A 769 2.52 -17.32 10.30
N SER A 770 1.30 -17.82 10.51
CA SER A 770 0.99 -19.26 10.60
C SER A 770 0.15 -19.74 9.42
N ASP A 771 0.24 -21.02 9.06
CA ASP A 771 -0.67 -21.68 8.10
C ASP A 771 -1.72 -22.48 8.87
N ILE A 772 -3.00 -22.28 8.58
CA ILE A 772 -4.12 -23.03 9.15
C ILE A 772 -4.92 -23.63 8.01
N SER A 773 -4.90 -24.96 7.92
CA SER A 773 -5.46 -25.75 6.82
C SER A 773 -6.65 -26.62 7.27
N GLY A 774 -7.70 -26.69 6.43
CA GLY A 774 -8.85 -27.57 6.63
C GLY A 774 -9.93 -27.43 5.56
N ASP A 775 -11.04 -28.15 5.69
CA ASP A 775 -12.10 -28.19 4.66
C ASP A 775 -13.52 -27.88 5.17
N VAL A 776 -13.81 -28.12 6.45
CA VAL A 776 -15.11 -27.86 7.10
C VAL A 776 -14.87 -27.27 8.49
N ASP A 777 -15.46 -26.11 8.76
CA ASP A 777 -15.56 -25.50 10.10
C ASP A 777 -14.22 -25.38 10.84
N PHE A 778 -13.11 -25.30 10.09
CA PHE A 778 -11.79 -25.65 10.60
C PHE A 778 -11.16 -24.62 11.56
N ILE A 779 -11.82 -23.48 11.79
CA ILE A 779 -11.56 -22.56 12.89
C ILE A 779 -12.89 -22.24 13.60
N PHE A 780 -13.09 -22.74 14.83
CA PHE A 780 -14.41 -22.74 15.46
C PHE A 780 -14.41 -22.53 16.98
N GLY A 781 -15.60 -22.28 17.54
CA GLY A 781 -15.84 -22.14 18.98
C GLY A 781 -16.12 -20.72 19.46
N ALA A 782 -16.16 -20.55 20.79
CA ALA A 782 -16.63 -19.33 21.45
C ALA A 782 -15.53 -18.29 21.76
N GLY A 783 -14.25 -18.67 21.66
CA GLY A 783 -13.10 -17.84 22.04
C GLY A 783 -12.86 -16.61 21.16
N ILE A 784 -11.90 -15.80 21.60
CA ILE A 784 -11.35 -14.67 20.84
C ILE A 784 -10.12 -15.18 20.09
N GLY A 785 -10.22 -15.36 18.79
CA GLY A 785 -9.11 -15.75 17.92
C GLY A 785 -8.69 -14.59 17.03
N VAL A 786 -7.46 -14.10 17.18
CA VAL A 786 -6.92 -13.04 16.32
C VAL A 786 -5.80 -13.61 15.46
N PHE A 787 -6.04 -13.67 14.16
CA PHE A 787 -5.15 -14.18 13.13
C PHE A 787 -4.52 -13.00 12.40
N GLU A 788 -3.24 -12.75 12.64
CA GLU A 788 -2.50 -11.62 12.08
C GLU A 788 -1.42 -12.10 11.12
N GLY A 789 -1.45 -11.66 9.86
CA GLY A 789 -0.47 -12.10 8.88
C GLY A 789 -0.44 -13.62 8.70
N SER A 790 -1.59 -14.29 8.75
CA SER A 790 -1.67 -15.76 8.67
C SER A 790 -2.23 -16.22 7.32
N THR A 791 -1.86 -17.42 6.90
CA THR A 791 -2.42 -18.10 5.72
C THR A 791 -3.55 -19.01 6.16
N ILE A 792 -4.75 -18.78 5.62
CA ILE A 792 -5.95 -19.59 5.89
C ILE A 792 -6.23 -20.40 4.63
N ARG A 793 -6.16 -21.73 4.71
CA ARG A 793 -6.06 -22.60 3.53
C ARG A 793 -7.20 -23.62 3.46
N THR A 794 -8.09 -23.44 2.49
CA THR A 794 -9.16 -24.40 2.21
C THR A 794 -8.63 -25.62 1.44
N LEU A 795 -9.04 -26.82 1.84
CA LEU A 795 -8.71 -28.08 1.19
C LEU A 795 -9.94 -28.67 0.49
N GLY A 796 -10.04 -28.56 -0.83
CA GLY A 796 -11.19 -29.01 -1.61
C GLY A 796 -11.21 -30.51 -1.89
N THR A 797 -10.10 -31.22 -1.64
CA THR A 797 -9.91 -32.63 -2.01
C THR A 797 -11.01 -33.58 -1.49
N ARG A 798 -11.56 -33.35 -0.29
CA ARG A 798 -12.72 -34.09 0.25
C ARG A 798 -14.04 -33.32 0.07
N LYS A 799 -14.01 -31.98 0.16
CA LYS A 799 -15.19 -31.10 0.11
C LYS A 799 -14.91 -29.91 -0.83
N PRO A 800 -15.14 -30.05 -2.15
CA PRO A 800 -14.70 -29.05 -3.12
C PRO A 800 -15.54 -27.77 -3.15
N SER A 801 -16.69 -27.72 -2.45
CA SER A 801 -17.59 -26.57 -2.45
C SER A 801 -18.60 -26.62 -1.29
N GLY A 802 -19.22 -25.47 -0.97
CA GLY A 802 -20.38 -25.37 -0.08
C GLY A 802 -20.07 -25.41 1.42
N THR A 803 -18.80 -25.49 1.81
CA THR A 803 -18.37 -25.53 3.21
C THR A 803 -18.07 -24.13 3.76
N SER A 804 -17.81 -24.05 5.08
CA SER A 804 -17.41 -22.81 5.75
C SER A 804 -16.01 -22.95 6.36
N ILE A 805 -15.23 -21.87 6.30
CA ILE A 805 -13.90 -21.79 6.91
C ILE A 805 -14.00 -21.66 8.44
N THR A 806 -14.95 -20.85 8.92
CA THR A 806 -15.15 -20.62 10.36
C THR A 806 -16.54 -20.98 10.88
N SER A 807 -16.58 -21.44 12.14
CA SER A 807 -17.82 -21.74 12.89
C SER A 807 -17.77 -21.14 14.31
N PRO A 808 -17.90 -19.81 14.47
CA PRO A 808 -17.91 -19.16 15.78
C PRO A 808 -19.22 -19.37 16.57
N SER A 809 -19.09 -19.41 17.91
CA SER A 809 -20.18 -19.38 18.90
C SER A 809 -19.94 -18.33 19.99
N THR A 810 -19.37 -17.18 19.62
CA THR A 810 -18.93 -16.09 20.53
C THR A 810 -20.08 -15.42 21.30
N THR A 811 -20.46 -16.01 22.44
CA THR A 811 -21.67 -15.65 23.21
C THR A 811 -21.69 -14.28 23.90
N ALA A 812 -20.55 -13.67 24.27
CA ALA A 812 -20.61 -12.54 25.19
C ALA A 812 -21.00 -11.23 24.49
N SER A 813 -21.96 -10.51 25.07
CA SER A 813 -22.34 -9.15 24.65
C SER A 813 -21.20 -8.14 24.79
N THR A 814 -20.23 -8.41 25.67
CA THR A 814 -19.02 -7.59 25.88
C THR A 814 -17.90 -7.83 24.86
N GLN A 815 -17.95 -8.92 24.07
CA GLN A 815 -16.98 -9.18 23.01
C GLN A 815 -17.36 -8.41 21.74
N THR A 816 -16.56 -7.42 21.35
CA THR A 816 -16.76 -6.64 20.10
C THR A 816 -16.38 -7.42 18.84
N VAL A 817 -15.47 -8.39 18.95
CA VAL A 817 -15.13 -9.39 17.92
C VAL A 817 -14.97 -10.77 18.56
N GLY A 818 -15.15 -11.83 17.75
CA GLY A 818 -14.84 -13.22 18.11
C GLY A 818 -13.60 -13.68 17.37
N LEU A 819 -13.78 -14.01 16.09
CA LEU A 819 -12.68 -14.30 15.17
C LEU A 819 -12.31 -13.02 14.39
N LEU A 820 -11.05 -12.63 14.41
CA LEU A 820 -10.52 -11.46 13.71
C LEU A 820 -9.35 -11.89 12.83
N PHE A 821 -9.48 -11.72 11.52
CA PHE A 821 -8.39 -11.95 10.57
C PHE A 821 -7.87 -10.59 10.09
N ASN A 822 -6.62 -10.25 10.40
CA ASN A 822 -5.94 -9.02 9.98
C ASN A 822 -4.76 -9.36 9.07
N ASN A 823 -4.54 -8.57 8.01
CA ASN A 823 -3.39 -8.68 7.09
C ASN A 823 -3.12 -10.12 6.59
N SER A 824 -4.17 -10.96 6.49
CA SER A 824 -4.07 -12.40 6.27
C SER A 824 -4.37 -12.77 4.81
N VAL A 825 -4.04 -13.99 4.41
CA VAL A 825 -4.21 -14.47 3.03
C VAL A 825 -5.05 -15.74 3.01
N PHE A 826 -6.20 -15.69 2.37
CA PHE A 826 -7.11 -16.82 2.20
C PHE A 826 -6.79 -17.54 0.89
N LEU A 827 -6.23 -18.74 0.96
CA LEU A 827 -5.84 -19.58 -0.17
C LEU A 827 -6.66 -20.88 -0.21
N ALA A 828 -6.57 -21.61 -1.31
CA ALA A 828 -7.16 -22.95 -1.44
C ALA A 828 -6.27 -23.89 -2.28
N ASP A 829 -6.52 -25.19 -2.17
CA ASP A 829 -5.96 -26.18 -3.09
C ASP A 829 -6.61 -26.10 -4.49
N SER A 830 -6.06 -26.83 -5.46
CA SER A 830 -6.58 -26.89 -6.83
C SER A 830 -7.82 -27.78 -7.00
N ALA A 831 -8.30 -28.43 -5.94
CA ALA A 831 -9.55 -29.21 -5.95
C ALA A 831 -10.76 -28.36 -5.48
N THR A 832 -10.50 -27.21 -4.85
CA THR A 832 -11.53 -26.28 -4.37
C THR A 832 -12.15 -25.52 -5.54
N THR A 833 -13.48 -25.40 -5.53
CA THR A 833 -14.27 -24.73 -6.58
C THR A 833 -14.29 -23.23 -6.34
N ASP A 834 -14.15 -22.45 -7.41
CA ASP A 834 -14.19 -20.99 -7.34
C ASP A 834 -15.55 -20.46 -6.90
N ASN A 835 -15.55 -19.38 -6.11
CA ASN A 835 -16.74 -18.72 -5.59
C ASN A 835 -17.74 -19.69 -4.95
N SER A 836 -17.27 -20.54 -4.03
CA SER A 836 -18.09 -21.64 -3.46
C SER A 836 -17.92 -21.90 -1.95
N ILE A 837 -16.94 -21.26 -1.31
CA ILE A 837 -16.59 -21.47 0.10
C ILE A 837 -16.95 -20.24 0.93
N TYR A 838 -17.64 -20.43 2.05
CA TYR A 838 -18.03 -19.34 2.94
C TYR A 838 -16.91 -19.03 3.96
N LEU A 839 -16.70 -17.76 4.28
CA LEU A 839 -15.81 -17.34 5.38
C LEU A 839 -16.34 -17.81 6.73
N ALA A 840 -17.67 -17.82 6.92
CA ALA A 840 -18.29 -18.18 8.19
C ALA A 840 -19.69 -18.79 8.05
N ARG A 841 -20.05 -19.61 9.04
CA ARG A 841 -21.43 -19.96 9.43
C ARG A 841 -21.59 -19.88 10.95
N GLN A 842 -22.82 -19.97 11.46
CA GLN A 842 -23.03 -20.15 12.90
C GLN A 842 -22.77 -21.62 13.28
N TRP A 843 -22.20 -21.84 14.47
CA TRP A 843 -22.00 -23.18 15.03
C TRP A 843 -23.20 -23.61 15.88
N ASP A 844 -23.66 -24.85 15.68
CA ASP A 844 -24.98 -25.30 16.13
C ASP A 844 -25.02 -25.90 17.55
N ASP A 845 -23.96 -25.76 18.36
CA ASP A 845 -23.68 -26.61 19.53
C ASP A 845 -24.43 -26.27 20.84
N SER A 846 -25.74 -25.95 20.69
CA SER A 846 -26.80 -25.90 21.72
C SER A 846 -27.10 -24.59 22.46
N ALA A 847 -26.63 -23.44 21.98
CA ALA A 847 -27.13 -22.13 22.41
C ALA A 847 -27.80 -21.39 21.24
N THR A 848 -29.14 -21.30 21.25
CA THR A 848 -29.94 -20.63 20.20
C THR A 848 -29.62 -19.14 20.04
N ASP A 849 -29.11 -18.52 21.10
CA ASP A 849 -29.00 -17.07 21.25
C ASP A 849 -27.54 -16.59 21.10
N ALA A 850 -26.69 -17.40 20.45
CA ALA A 850 -25.24 -17.21 20.36
C ALA A 850 -24.75 -16.77 18.95
N PRO A 851 -24.96 -15.50 18.55
CA PRO A 851 -24.50 -15.01 17.25
C PRO A 851 -22.96 -14.94 17.21
N GLY A 852 -22.35 -15.91 16.54
CA GLY A 852 -20.91 -15.94 16.29
C GLY A 852 -20.42 -14.70 15.53
N LYS A 853 -19.23 -14.21 15.88
CA LYS A 853 -18.74 -12.90 15.45
C LYS A 853 -17.45 -13.03 14.65
N VAL A 854 -17.43 -12.53 13.41
CA VAL A 854 -16.25 -12.55 12.53
C VAL A 854 -15.99 -11.17 11.92
N LEU A 855 -14.73 -10.75 11.93
CA LEU A 855 -14.23 -9.68 11.07
C LEU A 855 -13.04 -10.18 10.25
N VAL A 856 -13.13 -10.11 8.92
CA VAL A 856 -11.97 -10.25 8.04
C VAL A 856 -11.59 -8.87 7.53
N ARG A 857 -10.36 -8.42 7.81
CA ARG A 857 -9.92 -7.06 7.52
C ARG A 857 -8.52 -7.01 6.90
N ASN A 858 -8.28 -6.01 6.05
CA ASN A 858 -6.99 -5.74 5.41
C ASN A 858 -6.38 -6.97 4.68
N SER A 859 -7.21 -7.96 4.33
CA SER A 859 -6.77 -9.31 3.96
C SER A 859 -7.01 -9.61 2.47
N VAL A 860 -6.28 -10.58 1.92
CA VAL A 860 -6.50 -11.05 0.55
C VAL A 860 -7.46 -12.23 0.56
N LEU A 861 -8.55 -12.13 -0.21
CA LEU A 861 -9.52 -13.20 -0.43
C LEU A 861 -9.25 -13.90 -1.76
N GLY A 862 -8.80 -15.14 -1.69
CA GLY A 862 -8.56 -15.98 -2.86
C GLY A 862 -9.85 -16.37 -3.58
N LYS A 863 -9.73 -16.70 -4.87
CA LYS A 863 -10.87 -16.95 -5.79
C LYS A 863 -11.91 -18.01 -5.39
N HIS A 864 -11.64 -18.82 -4.36
CA HIS A 864 -12.56 -19.83 -3.80
C HIS A 864 -13.68 -19.24 -2.92
N VAL A 865 -13.47 -18.05 -2.33
CA VAL A 865 -14.43 -17.42 -1.42
C VAL A 865 -15.71 -17.03 -2.16
N ALA A 866 -16.88 -17.34 -1.59
CA ALA A 866 -18.20 -17.19 -2.19
C ALA A 866 -18.71 -15.73 -2.28
N LEU A 867 -18.03 -14.88 -3.05
CA LEU A 867 -18.30 -13.45 -3.09
C LEU A 867 -19.67 -13.07 -3.70
N THR A 868 -20.16 -13.79 -4.72
CA THR A 868 -21.41 -13.41 -5.41
C THR A 868 -22.67 -13.84 -4.67
N SER A 869 -22.66 -14.99 -3.99
CA SER A 869 -23.76 -15.49 -3.15
C SER A 869 -23.77 -14.89 -1.74
N GLY A 870 -22.75 -14.09 -1.41
CA GLY A 870 -22.43 -13.67 -0.04
C GLY A 870 -21.47 -14.66 0.62
N PRO A 871 -20.36 -14.19 1.22
CA PRO A 871 -19.32 -15.06 1.80
C PRO A 871 -19.71 -15.64 3.16
N TRP A 872 -21.00 -15.64 3.49
CA TRP A 872 -21.56 -16.16 4.74
C TRP A 872 -22.57 -17.25 4.40
N SER A 873 -22.47 -18.41 5.05
CA SER A 873 -23.38 -19.50 4.74
C SER A 873 -24.82 -19.12 5.15
N PRO A 874 -25.83 -19.30 4.28
CA PRO A 874 -27.23 -19.04 4.61
C PRO A 874 -27.84 -20.19 5.45
N THR A 875 -27.12 -20.63 6.50
CA THR A 875 -27.54 -21.73 7.35
C THR A 875 -28.78 -21.34 8.16
N VAL A 876 -29.66 -22.29 8.47
CA VAL A 876 -30.95 -22.02 9.11
C VAL A 876 -31.07 -22.76 10.43
N ILE A 877 -30.84 -22.06 11.54
CA ILE A 877 -31.18 -22.56 12.88
C ILE A 877 -32.67 -22.28 13.13
N GLY A 878 -33.44 -23.33 13.49
CA GLY A 878 -34.84 -23.18 13.92
C GLY A 878 -35.87 -22.81 12.84
N GLY A 879 -35.49 -22.74 11.56
CA GLY A 879 -36.42 -22.54 10.45
C GLY A 879 -36.69 -21.08 10.04
N SER A 880 -35.96 -20.10 10.61
CA SER A 880 -36.10 -18.67 10.26
C SER A 880 -34.77 -18.08 9.79
N ALA A 881 -34.81 -17.28 8.72
CA ALA A 881 -33.64 -16.59 8.18
C ALA A 881 -33.47 -15.21 8.84
N THR A 882 -32.86 -15.18 10.03
CA THR A 882 -32.44 -13.93 10.69
C THR A 882 -31.12 -13.42 10.09
N GLN A 883 -31.00 -12.09 9.91
CA GLN A 883 -29.79 -11.50 9.35
C GLN A 883 -28.58 -11.67 10.29
N TYR A 884 -27.45 -12.10 9.74
CA TYR A 884 -26.19 -12.26 10.48
C TYR A 884 -25.49 -10.92 10.76
N THR A 885 -25.99 -10.16 11.74
CA THR A 885 -25.54 -8.78 12.09
C THR A 885 -24.09 -8.66 12.57
N TYR A 886 -23.35 -9.76 12.70
CA TYR A 886 -22.04 -9.83 13.38
C TYR A 886 -20.91 -10.44 12.52
N LEU A 887 -21.18 -10.63 11.22
CA LEU A 887 -20.18 -11.02 10.22
C LEU A 887 -19.89 -9.79 9.36
N ASN A 888 -18.64 -9.34 9.32
CA ASN A 888 -18.25 -8.12 8.62
C ASN A 888 -16.90 -8.26 7.92
N GLU A 889 -16.68 -7.40 6.93
CA GLU A 889 -15.41 -7.21 6.25
C GLU A 889 -14.87 -5.78 6.43
N TYR A 890 -13.57 -5.56 6.19
CA TYR A 890 -13.03 -4.19 6.08
C TYR A 890 -11.78 -4.16 5.19
N ARG A 891 -11.86 -3.43 4.07
CA ARG A 891 -10.73 -3.21 3.15
C ARG A 891 -10.00 -4.50 2.72
N ASN A 892 -10.76 -5.54 2.40
CA ASN A 892 -10.21 -6.75 1.81
C ASN A 892 -9.99 -6.57 0.30
N TRP A 893 -9.02 -7.31 -0.25
CA TRP A 893 -8.75 -7.38 -1.68
C TRP A 893 -9.17 -8.74 -2.24
N ASP A 894 -9.98 -8.75 -3.30
CA ASP A 894 -10.47 -9.98 -3.92
C ASP A 894 -9.62 -10.37 -5.15
N GLU A 895 -9.15 -11.62 -5.23
CA GLU A 895 -8.51 -12.12 -6.45
C GLU A 895 -9.45 -12.11 -7.66
N VAL A 896 -10.76 -12.28 -7.45
CA VAL A 896 -11.78 -12.38 -8.51
C VAL A 896 -11.89 -11.10 -9.35
N GLN A 897 -11.66 -9.91 -8.75
CA GLN A 897 -11.63 -8.64 -9.49
C GLN A 897 -10.52 -8.59 -10.54
N LYS A 898 -9.44 -9.39 -10.39
CA LYS A 898 -8.34 -9.49 -11.37
C LYS A 898 -8.69 -10.36 -12.59
N ALA A 899 -9.79 -11.12 -12.55
CA ALA A 899 -10.12 -12.13 -13.57
C ALA A 899 -11.12 -11.65 -14.64
N SER A 900 -11.94 -10.63 -14.36
CA SER A 900 -13.10 -10.25 -15.18
C SER A 900 -12.79 -9.37 -16.40
N SER A 901 -11.54 -8.95 -16.60
CA SER A 901 -11.16 -7.97 -17.64
C SER A 901 -10.07 -8.42 -18.62
N SER A 902 -9.63 -9.69 -18.56
CA SER A 902 -8.69 -10.26 -19.54
C SER A 902 -9.38 -11.27 -20.46
N ALA A 903 -9.27 -11.06 -21.78
CA ALA A 903 -9.75 -11.92 -22.86
C ALA A 903 -11.27 -11.96 -23.16
N THR A 904 -11.87 -10.82 -23.53
CA THR A 904 -12.95 -10.78 -24.57
C THR A 904 -13.12 -9.39 -25.22
N SER A 905 -12.29 -9.06 -26.23
CA SER A 905 -12.62 -8.19 -27.40
C SER A 905 -11.36 -7.81 -28.21
N SER A 906 -11.57 -7.19 -29.39
CA SER A 906 -10.58 -6.55 -30.29
C SER A 906 -9.63 -7.40 -31.18
N ALA A 907 -9.96 -8.67 -31.45
CA ALA A 907 -9.33 -9.45 -32.52
C ALA A 907 -9.98 -9.26 -33.93
N ALA A 908 -10.26 -8.01 -34.35
CA ALA A 908 -10.82 -7.71 -35.68
C ALA A 908 -10.66 -6.22 -36.10
N ALA A 909 -9.51 -5.84 -36.68
CA ALA A 909 -9.34 -4.55 -37.37
C ALA A 909 -8.11 -4.56 -38.32
N SER A 910 -8.23 -5.21 -39.48
CA SER A 910 -7.23 -5.14 -40.55
C SER A 910 -7.88 -4.89 -41.91
N SER A 911 -7.19 -4.11 -42.75
CA SER A 911 -7.54 -3.72 -44.14
C SER A 911 -8.89 -3.01 -44.35
N ALA A 912 -8.81 -1.68 -44.52
CA ALA A 912 -9.56 -0.94 -45.54
C ALA A 912 -8.59 0.09 -46.16
N ALA A 913 -8.64 0.28 -47.47
CA ALA A 913 -7.68 1.11 -48.21
C ALA A 913 -8.19 2.55 -48.42
N ALA A 914 -7.30 3.44 -48.85
CA ALA A 914 -7.62 4.84 -49.11
C ALA A 914 -8.52 5.06 -50.34
N SER A 915 -9.41 6.04 -50.26
CA SER A 915 -9.98 6.73 -51.42
C SER A 915 -10.34 8.19 -51.05
N SER A 916 -10.46 9.05 -52.06
CA SER A 916 -10.53 10.51 -51.92
C SER A 916 -11.92 11.09 -52.16
N ALA A 917 -12.30 12.13 -51.41
CA ALA A 917 -13.38 13.06 -51.73
C ALA A 917 -13.02 14.48 -51.25
N SER A 918 -13.71 15.51 -51.76
CA SER A 918 -13.28 16.93 -51.68
C SER A 918 -14.43 17.90 -51.39
N SER A 919 -14.08 19.17 -51.09
CA SER A 919 -14.96 20.36 -50.96
C SER A 919 -15.92 20.38 -49.73
N SER A 920 -16.38 21.53 -49.20
CA SER A 920 -16.18 22.94 -49.60
C SER A 920 -16.21 23.94 -48.43
N SER A 921 -15.55 25.08 -48.67
CA SER A 921 -15.49 26.36 -47.94
C SER A 921 -16.74 26.93 -47.22
N ALA A 922 -16.49 27.69 -46.14
CA ALA A 922 -17.17 28.97 -45.86
C ALA A 922 -16.31 29.95 -44.99
N THR A 923 -16.35 31.24 -45.33
CA THR A 923 -15.71 32.43 -44.70
C THR A 923 -16.81 33.43 -44.26
N ALA A 924 -16.64 34.50 -43.46
CA ALA A 924 -15.63 34.98 -42.50
C ALA A 924 -16.18 36.22 -41.71
N SER A 925 -15.30 36.89 -40.91
CA SER A 925 -15.27 38.35 -40.59
C SER A 925 -16.39 39.05 -39.77
N SER A 926 -16.07 39.31 -38.49
CA SER A 926 -16.00 40.62 -37.78
C SER A 926 -16.87 41.84 -38.19
N SER A 927 -17.48 42.50 -37.18
CA SER A 927 -17.28 43.94 -36.82
C SER A 927 -18.14 44.34 -35.60
N ALA A 928 -17.98 45.56 -35.05
CA ALA A 928 -18.65 46.00 -33.81
C ALA A 928 -18.95 47.53 -33.77
N THR A 929 -20.06 47.92 -33.12
CA THR A 929 -20.41 49.29 -32.67
C THR A 929 -21.41 49.22 -31.49
N SER A 930 -21.69 50.34 -30.80
CA SER A 930 -22.25 50.36 -29.44
C SER A 930 -23.25 51.50 -29.14
N SER A 931 -24.35 51.25 -28.41
CA SER A 931 -25.14 52.30 -27.73
C SER A 931 -26.12 51.80 -26.63
N VAL A 932 -25.68 51.85 -25.36
CA VAL A 932 -26.37 52.34 -24.14
C VAL A 932 -27.90 52.13 -23.94
N SER A 933 -28.26 51.32 -22.91
CA SER A 933 -29.45 51.40 -22.00
C SER A 933 -30.88 51.19 -22.56
N SER A 934 -31.86 50.61 -21.83
CA SER A 934 -31.96 50.25 -20.39
C SER A 934 -32.90 49.06 -20.08
N SER A 935 -32.93 48.65 -18.80
CA SER A 935 -33.90 47.76 -18.10
C SER A 935 -33.57 46.25 -18.00
N VAL A 936 -34.15 45.63 -16.96
CA VAL A 936 -33.66 44.43 -16.25
C VAL A 936 -34.07 43.10 -16.88
N ALA A 937 -33.11 42.17 -17.03
CA ALA A 937 -33.36 40.73 -17.10
C ALA A 937 -32.14 39.94 -16.58
N THR A 938 -32.36 38.72 -16.09
CA THR A 938 -31.31 37.82 -15.55
C THR A 938 -30.60 37.04 -16.66
N GLY A 939 -29.26 36.99 -16.65
CA GLY A 939 -28.47 36.23 -17.61
C GLY A 939 -27.02 35.98 -17.17
N SER A 940 -26.46 34.84 -17.58
CA SER A 940 -25.14 34.30 -17.21
C SER A 940 -23.96 35.28 -17.30
N GLY A 941 -23.19 35.39 -16.22
CA GLY A 941 -21.88 36.06 -16.22
C GLY A 941 -20.79 35.22 -16.91
N SER A 942 -19.76 35.90 -17.43
CA SER A 942 -18.62 35.27 -18.12
C SER A 942 -17.66 34.59 -17.15
N ASN A 943 -17.20 33.37 -17.48
CA ASN A 943 -16.05 32.71 -16.85
C ASN A 943 -14.73 33.41 -17.25
N THR A 944 -14.52 34.63 -16.75
CA THR A 944 -13.23 35.30 -16.77
C THR A 944 -12.45 34.89 -15.52
N PRO A 945 -11.26 34.24 -15.62
CA PRO A 945 -10.56 33.76 -14.43
C PRO A 945 -10.16 34.90 -13.49
N ILE A 946 -10.67 34.88 -12.26
CA ILE A 946 -10.23 35.81 -11.21
C ILE A 946 -8.84 35.40 -10.76
N THR A 947 -7.83 36.19 -11.13
CA THR A 947 -6.44 36.02 -10.74
C THR A 947 -6.21 36.43 -9.28
N GLY A 948 -6.52 35.51 -8.35
CA GLY A 948 -6.38 35.77 -6.91
C GLY A 948 -6.05 34.52 -6.09
N SER A 949 -4.76 34.26 -5.87
CA SER A 949 -4.35 33.46 -4.70
C SER A 949 -4.41 34.37 -3.47
N THR A 950 -5.55 34.37 -2.77
CA THR A 950 -5.77 35.28 -1.64
C THR A 950 -5.07 34.76 -0.39
N THR A 951 -3.87 35.28 -0.15
CA THR A 951 -3.25 35.20 1.17
C THR A 951 -4.15 35.91 2.20
N LEU A 952 -4.32 35.34 3.40
CA LEU A 952 -5.03 35.99 4.51
C LEU A 952 -4.14 37.09 5.12
N THR A 953 -4.02 38.21 4.39
CA THR A 953 -3.08 39.29 4.67
C THR A 953 -3.37 40.09 5.93
N ASN A 954 -4.59 40.04 6.45
CA ASN A 954 -4.98 40.76 7.66
C ASN A 954 -5.07 39.82 8.86
N ALA A 955 -4.57 40.28 10.01
CA ALA A 955 -4.72 39.62 11.29
C ALA A 955 -5.38 40.58 12.29
N TYR A 956 -6.51 40.17 12.85
CA TYR A 956 -7.10 40.80 14.03
C TYR A 956 -6.53 40.13 15.28
N VAL A 957 -6.03 40.98 16.18
CA VAL A 957 -5.53 40.64 17.50
C VAL A 957 -6.39 41.39 18.50
N ALA A 958 -6.97 40.68 19.48
CA ALA A 958 -7.68 41.33 20.57
C ALA A 958 -6.72 42.20 21.40
N SER A 959 -7.06 43.48 21.57
CA SER A 959 -6.21 44.45 22.27
C SER A 959 -6.10 44.13 23.77
N GLY A 960 -4.89 44.28 24.32
CA GLY A 960 -4.64 44.10 25.76
C GLY A 960 -4.30 42.66 26.20
N LEU A 961 -4.05 41.73 25.27
CA LEU A 961 -3.47 40.42 25.63
C LEU A 961 -2.04 40.60 26.19
N PRO A 962 -1.71 40.05 27.38
CA PRO A 962 -0.37 40.12 27.98
C PRO A 962 0.66 39.14 27.36
N VAL A 963 0.33 38.46 26.26
CA VAL A 963 1.21 37.53 25.54
C VAL A 963 1.19 37.79 24.03
N THR A 964 2.32 37.55 23.37
CA THR A 964 2.43 37.69 21.92
C THR A 964 1.62 36.60 21.21
N VAL A 965 0.69 37.03 20.36
CA VAL A 965 -0.04 36.18 19.40
C VAL A 965 0.37 36.56 17.98
N SER A 966 0.25 35.63 17.04
CA SER A 966 0.66 35.84 15.65
C SER A 966 -0.04 34.90 14.68
N THR A 967 -0.16 35.33 13.43
CA THR A 967 -0.27 34.41 12.29
C THR A 967 1.01 34.51 11.49
N SER A 968 1.68 33.39 11.24
CA SER A 968 2.64 33.28 10.15
C SER A 968 2.00 32.53 8.98
N TYR A 969 2.15 33.09 7.77
CA TYR A 969 1.89 32.35 6.53
C TYR A 969 3.23 31.86 6.00
N ASP A 970 3.44 30.56 6.13
CA ASP A 970 4.42 29.81 5.36
C ASP A 970 3.88 29.69 3.93
N SER A 971 4.15 30.75 3.14
CA SER A 971 3.82 30.84 1.71
C SER A 971 4.54 29.80 0.86
N VAL A 972 5.45 29.03 1.47
CA VAL A 972 6.19 27.96 0.84
C VAL A 972 5.39 26.65 0.94
N ASN A 973 4.98 26.23 2.13
CA ASN A 973 4.19 25.02 2.31
C ASN A 973 2.66 25.26 2.22
N GLY A 974 2.22 26.43 1.78
CA GLY A 974 0.80 26.81 1.68
C GLY A 974 0.09 26.83 3.05
N LYS A 975 0.85 27.11 4.10
CA LYS A 975 0.57 26.70 5.48
C LYS A 975 0.46 27.90 6.41
N TYR A 976 -0.64 28.00 7.15
CA TYR A 976 -0.86 29.05 8.15
C TYR A 976 -0.64 28.49 9.54
N THR A 977 0.20 29.15 10.33
CA THR A 977 0.42 28.82 11.74
C THR A 977 -0.07 29.99 12.60
N LEU A 978 -1.11 29.74 13.40
CA LEU A 978 -1.73 30.71 14.30
C LEU A 978 -1.32 30.42 15.74
N VAL A 979 -0.42 31.22 16.29
CA VAL A 979 -0.13 31.27 17.73
C VAL A 979 -1.20 32.14 18.38
N SER A 980 -2.10 31.50 19.13
CA SER A 980 -3.36 32.11 19.58
C SER A 980 -3.44 32.22 21.10
N ALA A 981 -4.10 33.26 21.60
CA ALA A 981 -4.47 33.42 23.01
C ALA A 981 -5.84 34.09 23.13
N GLY A 982 -6.39 34.13 24.34
CA GLY A 982 -7.67 34.77 24.64
C GLY A 982 -8.81 33.81 24.95
N ILE A 983 -9.98 34.38 25.24
CA ILE A 983 -11.19 33.74 25.73
C ILE A 983 -12.36 34.13 24.83
N MET A 984 -13.21 33.16 24.49
CA MET A 984 -14.39 33.32 23.63
C MET A 984 -15.53 32.47 24.22
N GLY A 985 -16.79 32.89 24.04
CA GLY A 985 -17.97 32.16 24.52
C GLY A 985 -18.96 32.99 25.32
N GLY A 986 -18.65 34.26 25.59
CA GLY A 986 -19.55 35.23 26.25
C GLY A 986 -20.15 36.23 25.26
N THR A 987 -20.51 37.40 25.79
CA THR A 987 -21.00 38.56 25.02
C THR A 987 -19.90 39.26 24.21
N THR A 988 -18.64 39.06 24.60
CA THR A 988 -17.43 39.46 23.86
C THR A 988 -16.47 38.28 23.67
N ASP A 989 -15.47 38.45 22.83
CA ASP A 989 -14.38 37.50 22.65
C ASP A 989 -13.02 38.17 22.39
N SER A 990 -11.96 37.48 22.82
CA SER A 990 -10.58 37.77 22.52
C SER A 990 -9.98 36.55 21.80
N LEU A 991 -9.51 36.75 20.56
CA LEU A 991 -8.98 35.68 19.72
C LEU A 991 -7.88 36.18 18.76
N GLN A 992 -7.17 35.21 18.17
CA GLN A 992 -6.38 35.41 16.96
C GLN A 992 -7.26 35.10 15.74
N PHE A 993 -7.41 36.04 14.82
CA PHE A 993 -8.21 35.86 13.60
C PHE A 993 -7.44 36.33 12.37
N SER A 994 -7.06 35.41 11.48
CA SER A 994 -6.42 35.74 10.19
C SER A 994 -7.48 35.68 9.10
N TYR A 995 -7.73 36.79 8.39
CA TYR A 995 -8.94 36.94 7.59
C TYR A 995 -8.72 37.67 6.25
N GLN A 996 -9.69 37.47 5.36
CA GLN A 996 -9.95 38.32 4.19
C GLN A 996 -11.31 39.01 4.37
N GLN A 997 -11.43 40.25 3.92
CA GLN A 997 -12.71 40.94 3.80
C GLN A 997 -13.35 40.60 2.44
N ILE A 998 -14.60 40.14 2.44
CA ILE A 998 -15.32 39.69 1.24
C ILE A 998 -16.72 40.29 1.22
N ALA A 999 -17.19 40.66 0.03
CA ALA A 999 -18.57 41.08 -0.22
C ALA A 999 -19.34 39.99 -0.97
N GLY A 1000 -20.59 39.74 -0.58
CA GLY A 1000 -21.45 38.71 -1.17
C GLY A 1000 -21.13 37.29 -0.70
N ASP A 1001 -21.51 36.32 -1.54
CA ASP A 1001 -21.39 34.88 -1.28
C ASP A 1001 -19.96 34.36 -1.44
N PHE A 1002 -19.65 33.25 -0.76
CA PHE A 1002 -18.34 32.61 -0.82
C PHE A 1002 -18.38 31.15 -0.37
N THR A 1003 -17.36 30.38 -0.75
CA THR A 1003 -16.99 29.11 -0.12
C THR A 1003 -15.55 29.22 0.38
N MET A 1004 -15.34 29.01 1.68
CA MET A 1004 -14.02 28.83 2.27
C MET A 1004 -13.79 27.35 2.58
N ILE A 1005 -12.61 26.83 2.24
CA ILE A 1005 -12.12 25.51 2.64
C ILE A 1005 -10.76 25.69 3.32
N ALA A 1006 -10.48 24.90 4.35
CA ALA A 1006 -9.15 24.75 4.93
C ALA A 1006 -8.99 23.35 5.53
N ARG A 1007 -7.75 22.86 5.64
CA ARG A 1007 -7.41 21.61 6.31
C ARG A 1007 -6.65 21.91 7.60
N LEU A 1008 -7.25 21.60 8.75
CA LEU A 1008 -6.59 21.69 10.06
C LEU A 1008 -5.62 20.51 10.19
N THR A 1009 -4.32 20.78 10.24
CA THR A 1009 -3.25 19.76 10.27
C THR A 1009 -2.65 19.54 11.65
N SER A 1010 -2.75 20.51 12.57
CA SER A 1010 -2.56 20.29 14.01
C SER A 1010 -3.18 21.39 14.87
N LEU A 1011 -3.45 21.06 16.14
CA LEU A 1011 -3.84 22.00 17.18
C LEU A 1011 -3.14 21.55 18.48
N GLU A 1012 -2.34 22.43 19.06
CA GLU A 1012 -1.46 22.13 20.20
C GLU A 1012 -2.25 21.91 21.50
N ALA A 1013 -1.72 21.06 22.39
CA ALA A 1013 -2.25 20.87 23.73
C ALA A 1013 -1.67 21.93 24.68
N VAL A 1014 -2.54 22.75 25.27
CA VAL A 1014 -2.14 23.80 26.22
C VAL A 1014 -1.76 23.18 27.58
N PRO A 1015 -0.76 23.71 28.31
CA PRO A 1015 -0.28 23.13 29.58
C PRO A 1015 -1.36 22.78 30.61
N THR A 1016 -1.10 21.72 31.37
CA THR A 1016 -2.00 21.17 32.38
C THR A 1016 -2.28 22.15 33.51
N GLY A 1017 -3.56 22.44 33.74
CA GLY A 1017 -4.03 23.38 34.78
C GLY A 1017 -5.13 24.33 34.30
N LEU A 1018 -5.25 24.56 32.99
CA LEU A 1018 -6.38 25.29 32.41
C LEU A 1018 -7.60 24.40 32.19
N SER A 1019 -8.79 25.01 32.17
CA SER A 1019 -10.07 24.33 31.98
C SER A 1019 -10.13 23.60 30.63
N THR A 1020 -10.22 22.28 30.66
CA THR A 1020 -10.26 21.42 29.48
C THR A 1020 -11.47 21.74 28.59
N GLY A 1021 -11.22 21.92 27.28
CA GLY A 1021 -12.24 22.23 26.28
C GLY A 1021 -12.36 23.70 25.85
N ASN A 1022 -11.62 24.64 26.46
CA ASN A 1022 -11.72 26.08 26.13
C ASN A 1022 -10.73 26.58 25.06
N TRP A 1023 -9.69 25.81 24.71
CA TRP A 1023 -8.93 26.07 23.48
C TRP A 1023 -9.58 25.41 22.26
N ARG A 1024 -9.56 26.13 21.14
CA ARG A 1024 -10.16 25.72 19.87
C ARG A 1024 -9.64 26.52 18.68
N ALA A 1025 -9.65 25.90 17.50
CA ALA A 1025 -9.32 26.56 16.24
C ALA A 1025 -10.17 26.04 15.08
N GLY A 1026 -10.37 26.84 14.04
CA GLY A 1026 -11.12 26.44 12.84
C GLY A 1026 -11.49 27.61 11.92
N LEU A 1027 -12.59 27.44 11.16
CA LEU A 1027 -13.11 28.46 10.24
C LEU A 1027 -14.11 29.38 10.92
N MET A 1028 -14.08 30.68 10.61
CA MET A 1028 -15.04 31.67 11.10
C MET A 1028 -15.34 32.74 10.05
N VAL A 1029 -16.60 33.20 10.02
CA VAL A 1029 -17.02 34.46 9.43
C VAL A 1029 -17.58 35.39 10.51
N ARG A 1030 -17.16 36.65 10.51
CA ARG A 1030 -17.60 37.72 11.42
C ARG A 1030 -18.21 38.87 10.64
N ASN A 1031 -19.18 39.56 11.25
CA ASN A 1031 -19.74 40.77 10.67
C ASN A 1031 -18.78 41.96 10.78
N SER A 1032 -18.09 42.09 11.92
CA SER A 1032 -17.09 43.11 12.17
C SER A 1032 -15.90 42.58 12.97
N LEU A 1033 -14.90 43.45 13.14
CA LEU A 1033 -13.71 43.19 13.95
C LEU A 1033 -13.87 43.64 15.41
N ALA A 1034 -15.07 44.03 15.84
CA ALA A 1034 -15.35 44.28 17.24
C ALA A 1034 -15.35 42.97 18.04
N ASP A 1035 -14.94 43.02 19.31
CA ASP A 1035 -14.92 41.90 20.25
C ASP A 1035 -16.33 41.35 20.53
N ASN A 1036 -17.35 42.21 20.49
CA ASN A 1036 -18.76 41.86 20.61
C ASN A 1036 -19.42 41.36 19.31
N SER A 1037 -18.71 41.29 18.18
CA SER A 1037 -19.34 41.10 16.87
C SER A 1037 -20.12 39.79 16.71
N ARG A 1038 -21.26 39.81 16.01
CA ARG A 1038 -21.95 38.61 15.53
C ARG A 1038 -21.09 37.82 14.56
N TYR A 1039 -21.06 36.50 14.74
CA TYR A 1039 -20.17 35.59 14.01
C TYR A 1039 -20.78 34.19 13.87
N TYR A 1040 -20.28 33.43 12.90
CA TYR A 1040 -20.62 32.03 12.67
C TYR A 1040 -19.34 31.25 12.34
N GLY A 1041 -19.13 30.07 12.94
CA GLY A 1041 -17.89 29.33 12.77
C GLY A 1041 -17.98 27.84 13.05
N LEU A 1042 -16.99 27.11 12.52
CA LEU A 1042 -16.79 25.67 12.68
C LEU A 1042 -15.42 25.45 13.35
N LEU A 1043 -15.42 25.18 14.65
CA LEU A 1043 -14.23 25.17 15.50
C LEU A 1043 -14.01 23.79 16.14
N MET A 1044 -12.79 23.26 16.01
CA MET A 1044 -12.36 22.04 16.69
C MET A 1044 -11.95 22.36 18.13
N ARG A 1045 -12.53 21.69 19.13
CA ARG A 1045 -12.22 21.90 20.56
C ARG A 1045 -11.24 20.87 21.08
N SER A 1046 -10.61 21.15 22.23
CA SER A 1046 -9.67 20.22 22.87
C SER A 1046 -10.31 19.04 23.61
N ILE A 1047 -11.60 19.14 23.95
CA ILE A 1047 -12.46 17.96 24.11
C ILE A 1047 -12.76 17.39 22.71
N PRO A 1048 -12.76 16.07 22.50
CA PRO A 1048 -12.82 15.45 21.17
C PRO A 1048 -14.16 15.70 20.47
N ARG A 1049 -14.33 16.88 19.87
CA ARG A 1049 -15.60 17.38 19.34
C ARG A 1049 -15.38 18.56 18.39
N LEU A 1050 -15.88 18.43 17.17
CA LEU A 1050 -16.06 19.55 16.26
C LEU A 1050 -17.37 20.28 16.60
N GLN A 1051 -17.34 21.60 16.74
CA GLN A 1051 -18.46 22.39 17.25
C GLN A 1051 -18.80 23.56 16.32
N TRP A 1052 -20.09 23.73 16.03
CA TRP A 1052 -20.63 24.97 15.45
C TRP A 1052 -20.79 25.99 16.57
N GLU A 1053 -20.27 27.19 16.37
CA GLU A 1053 -20.41 28.30 17.31
C GLU A 1053 -20.91 29.55 16.60
N GLN A 1054 -21.80 30.28 17.27
CA GLN A 1054 -22.40 31.49 16.71
C GLN A 1054 -22.70 32.52 17.80
N ARG A 1055 -22.52 33.80 17.46
CA ARG A 1055 -23.16 34.93 18.13
C ARG A 1055 -24.16 35.52 17.15
N LYS A 1056 -25.46 35.61 17.52
CA LYS A 1056 -26.54 35.96 16.58
C LYS A 1056 -26.61 37.45 16.27
N THR A 1057 -26.55 38.28 17.31
CA THR A 1057 -26.57 39.75 17.28
C THR A 1057 -25.32 40.27 17.96
N ASP A 1058 -24.83 41.45 17.59
CA ASP A 1058 -23.64 42.02 18.22
C ASP A 1058 -23.89 42.25 19.72
N GLY A 1059 -23.06 41.66 20.58
CA GLY A 1059 -23.22 41.62 22.04
C GLY A 1059 -23.97 40.40 22.62
N ASP A 1060 -24.58 39.53 21.81
CA ASP A 1060 -25.24 38.30 22.30
C ASP A 1060 -24.25 37.32 22.97
N VAL A 1061 -24.75 36.48 23.88
CA VAL A 1061 -23.99 35.34 24.40
C VAL A 1061 -23.77 34.31 23.27
N THR A 1062 -22.53 33.86 23.07
CA THR A 1062 -22.22 32.76 22.13
C THR A 1062 -23.08 31.53 22.41
N SER A 1063 -23.77 31.04 21.38
CA SER A 1063 -24.49 29.76 21.40
C SER A 1063 -23.71 28.71 20.60
N THR A 1064 -23.85 27.44 21.01
CA THR A 1064 -23.06 26.31 20.48
C THR A 1064 -23.96 25.17 20.05
N GLY A 1065 -23.56 24.43 19.01
CA GLY A 1065 -24.29 23.26 18.52
C GLY A 1065 -23.36 22.19 17.98
N THR A 1066 -23.83 20.94 18.00
CA THR A 1066 -23.14 19.83 17.31
C THR A 1066 -23.58 19.76 15.85
N LEU A 1067 -22.73 19.14 15.04
CA LEU A 1067 -23.01 18.75 13.66
C LEU A 1067 -23.74 17.40 13.63
N SER A 1068 -24.44 17.10 12.53
CA SER A 1068 -25.09 15.79 12.32
C SER A 1068 -24.64 15.18 10.97
N PRO A 1069 -23.94 14.02 10.96
CA PRO A 1069 -23.37 13.31 12.10
C PRO A 1069 -22.35 14.16 12.90
N SER A 1070 -22.14 13.78 14.16
CA SER A 1070 -21.24 14.48 15.08
C SER A 1070 -19.82 13.90 15.01
N TYR A 1071 -18.83 14.74 14.72
CA TYR A 1071 -17.42 14.36 14.72
C TYR A 1071 -16.84 14.38 16.15
N THR A 1072 -16.35 13.24 16.64
CA THR A 1072 -15.83 13.10 18.01
C THR A 1072 -14.57 12.21 18.09
N THR A 1073 -13.39 12.79 17.86
CA THR A 1073 -12.09 12.11 17.99
C THR A 1073 -11.02 13.01 18.63
N ALA A 1074 -9.98 12.40 19.21
CA ALA A 1074 -8.94 13.12 19.95
C ALA A 1074 -7.84 13.64 19.02
N ILE A 1075 -7.47 14.92 19.20
CA ILE A 1075 -6.66 15.71 18.25
C ILE A 1075 -5.32 15.04 17.88
N GLY A 1076 -4.65 14.38 18.83
CA GLY A 1076 -3.36 13.71 18.58
C GLY A 1076 -3.39 12.59 17.55
N ASN A 1077 -4.57 12.05 17.22
CA ASN A 1077 -4.74 10.93 16.28
C ASN A 1077 -5.74 11.23 15.15
N SER A 1078 -6.04 12.51 14.85
CA SER A 1078 -7.18 12.85 13.97
C SER A 1078 -7.08 14.14 13.15
N ALA A 1079 -5.92 14.80 13.15
CA ALA A 1079 -5.54 15.67 12.05
C ALA A 1079 -4.76 14.84 11.01
N PRO A 1080 -4.85 15.14 9.69
CA PRO A 1080 -5.52 16.28 9.10
C PRO A 1080 -7.05 16.12 8.92
N LEU A 1081 -7.80 17.21 9.11
CA LEU A 1081 -9.25 17.28 8.87
C LEU A 1081 -9.62 18.48 7.99
N PHE A 1082 -10.40 18.27 6.94
CA PHE A 1082 -10.92 19.36 6.10
C PHE A 1082 -12.18 19.98 6.73
N LEU A 1083 -12.25 21.30 6.69
CA LEU A 1083 -13.37 22.13 7.15
C LEU A 1083 -13.86 22.97 5.96
N LYS A 1084 -15.17 23.21 5.88
CA LYS A 1084 -15.77 24.11 4.88
C LYS A 1084 -16.79 25.04 5.53
N LEU A 1085 -16.81 26.30 5.09
CA LEU A 1085 -17.77 27.33 5.49
C LEU A 1085 -18.24 28.05 4.23
N VAL A 1086 -19.54 28.01 3.95
CA VAL A 1086 -20.19 28.55 2.75
C VAL A 1086 -21.17 29.64 3.16
N ARG A 1087 -21.15 30.78 2.46
CA ARG A 1087 -22.28 31.71 2.39
C ARG A 1087 -23.01 31.51 1.06
N SER A 1088 -24.32 31.33 1.12
CA SER A 1088 -25.19 31.32 -0.05
C SER A 1088 -26.45 32.13 0.25
N GLY A 1089 -26.58 33.28 -0.42
CA GLY A 1089 -27.57 34.31 -0.17
C GLY A 1089 -27.68 34.69 1.30
N ASN A 1090 -28.85 34.36 1.87
CA ASN A 1090 -29.20 34.65 3.26
C ASN A 1090 -28.91 33.47 4.23
N SER A 1091 -27.95 32.60 3.89
CA SER A 1091 -27.59 31.43 4.69
C SER A 1091 -26.08 31.25 4.87
N ILE A 1092 -25.68 30.67 6.01
CA ILE A 1092 -24.33 30.15 6.28
C ILE A 1092 -24.42 28.64 6.51
N THR A 1093 -23.62 27.86 5.78
CA THR A 1093 -23.53 26.40 5.94
C THR A 1093 -22.10 25.99 6.26
N VAL A 1094 -21.93 25.08 7.21
CA VAL A 1094 -20.63 24.44 7.51
C VAL A 1094 -20.69 22.92 7.37
N SER A 1095 -19.56 22.31 7.04
CA SER A 1095 -19.37 20.86 7.02
C SER A 1095 -17.89 20.50 7.15
N TYR A 1096 -17.59 19.22 7.40
CA TYR A 1096 -16.22 18.70 7.45
C TYR A 1096 -16.02 17.55 6.45
N SER A 1097 -14.77 17.18 6.19
CA SER A 1097 -14.40 15.97 5.47
C SER A 1097 -13.15 15.35 6.09
N SER A 1098 -13.19 14.04 6.31
CA SER A 1098 -12.03 13.22 6.71
C SER A 1098 -11.36 12.50 5.54
N ASP A 1099 -11.88 12.67 4.32
CA ASP A 1099 -11.52 11.91 3.11
C ASP A 1099 -10.92 12.77 1.98
N GLY A 1100 -10.41 13.96 2.30
CA GLY A 1100 -9.70 14.83 1.34
C GLY A 1100 -10.52 15.97 0.72
N GLY A 1101 -11.72 16.22 1.24
CA GLY A 1101 -12.71 17.13 0.65
C GLY A 1101 -13.69 16.45 -0.31
N VAL A 1102 -13.69 15.11 -0.38
CA VAL A 1102 -14.54 14.31 -1.28
C VAL A 1102 -15.96 14.22 -0.74
N THR A 1103 -16.14 13.70 0.48
CA THR A 1103 -17.45 13.57 1.14
C THR A 1103 -17.60 14.61 2.24
N TRP A 1104 -18.54 15.54 2.06
CA TRP A 1104 -18.83 16.58 3.05
C TRP A 1104 -19.87 16.11 4.06
N LEU A 1105 -19.39 15.76 5.25
CA LEU A 1105 -20.15 15.23 6.38
C LEU A 1105 -20.50 16.33 7.39
N GLY A 1106 -21.45 16.02 8.28
CA GLY A 1106 -21.78 16.87 9.41
C GLY A 1106 -22.39 18.23 9.04
N SER A 1107 -23.19 18.30 7.97
CA SER A 1107 -23.70 19.60 7.52
C SER A 1107 -24.52 20.30 8.61
N LYS A 1108 -24.29 21.60 8.80
CA LYS A 1108 -25.15 22.46 9.60
C LYS A 1108 -25.31 23.82 8.93
N THR A 1109 -26.56 24.15 8.62
CA THR A 1109 -26.96 25.44 8.03
C THR A 1109 -27.62 26.33 9.07
N GLN A 1110 -27.39 27.62 8.96
CA GLN A 1110 -28.19 28.69 9.55
C GLN A 1110 -28.76 29.54 8.42
N ASP A 1111 -30.08 29.59 8.34
CA ASP A 1111 -30.84 30.46 7.44
C ASP A 1111 -31.28 31.71 8.23
N PHE A 1112 -31.07 32.91 7.68
CA PHE A 1112 -31.46 34.18 8.30
C PHE A 1112 -32.83 34.70 7.85
N THR A 1113 -33.60 33.93 7.08
CA THR A 1113 -35.03 34.19 6.82
C THR A 1113 -35.92 33.76 7.99
N ALA A 1114 -35.42 32.88 8.87
CA ALA A 1114 -36.10 32.44 10.08
C ALA A 1114 -36.12 33.52 11.18
N THR A 1115 -37.22 33.59 11.93
CA THR A 1115 -37.40 34.59 13.00
C THR A 1115 -36.37 34.44 14.13
N GLY A 1116 -35.86 35.58 14.63
CA GLY A 1116 -34.91 35.61 15.74
C GLY A 1116 -33.42 35.44 15.35
N TYR A 1117 -33.06 35.85 14.12
CA TYR A 1117 -31.68 35.96 13.66
C TYR A 1117 -31.46 37.28 12.89
N THR A 1118 -30.30 37.89 13.07
CA THR A 1118 -29.83 39.01 12.24
C THR A 1118 -28.90 38.46 11.17
N ALA A 1119 -29.20 38.73 9.90
CA ALA A 1119 -28.33 38.34 8.80
C ALA A 1119 -26.93 38.98 8.92
N LEU A 1120 -25.92 38.38 8.32
CA LEU A 1120 -24.64 39.05 8.11
C LEU A 1120 -24.79 40.13 7.03
N ASP A 1121 -24.11 41.27 7.23
CA ASP A 1121 -24.07 42.36 6.26
C ASP A 1121 -23.50 41.86 4.91
N ASN A 1122 -23.67 42.64 3.83
CA ASN A 1122 -23.15 42.22 2.52
C ASN A 1122 -21.63 42.04 2.53
N THR A 1123 -20.91 42.87 3.29
CA THR A 1123 -19.45 42.77 3.46
C THR A 1123 -19.12 42.19 4.82
N VAL A 1124 -18.31 41.13 4.85
CA VAL A 1124 -17.95 40.35 6.04
C VAL A 1124 -16.45 40.04 6.08
N TYR A 1125 -15.98 39.55 7.22
CA TYR A 1125 -14.59 39.10 7.42
C TYR A 1125 -14.59 37.58 7.61
N VAL A 1126 -13.94 36.85 6.71
CA VAL A 1126 -13.89 35.37 6.72
C VAL A 1126 -12.45 34.88 6.81
N GLY A 1127 -12.19 33.85 7.61
CA GLY A 1127 -10.83 33.44 7.91
C GLY A 1127 -10.65 32.30 8.92
N LEU A 1128 -9.40 32.15 9.34
CA LEU A 1128 -8.93 31.18 10.34
C LEU A 1128 -8.99 31.83 11.73
N ALA A 1129 -9.65 31.18 12.69
CA ALA A 1129 -9.77 31.64 14.06
C ALA A 1129 -9.13 30.66 15.06
N GLY A 1130 -8.51 31.19 16.12
CA GLY A 1130 -7.92 30.39 17.20
C GLY A 1130 -7.97 31.09 18.58
N VAL A 1131 -8.16 30.30 19.63
CA VAL A 1131 -8.09 30.71 21.06
C VAL A 1131 -7.47 29.61 21.91
N SER A 1132 -6.76 30.00 22.98
CA SER A 1132 -6.20 29.08 24.00
C SER A 1132 -7.11 28.88 25.23
N GLY A 1133 -8.18 29.67 25.35
CA GLY A 1133 -9.01 29.70 26.55
C GLY A 1133 -8.36 30.43 27.74
N SER A 1134 -7.25 31.13 27.53
CA SER A 1134 -6.57 31.97 28.53
C SER A 1134 -5.97 33.22 27.88
N THR A 1135 -6.06 34.37 28.56
CA THR A 1135 -5.38 35.59 28.10
C THR A 1135 -3.87 35.56 28.33
N THR A 1136 -3.36 34.66 29.18
CA THR A 1136 -1.94 34.62 29.62
C THR A 1136 -1.15 33.42 29.09
N VAL A 1137 -1.76 32.55 28.29
CA VAL A 1137 -1.13 31.33 27.75
C VAL A 1137 -1.47 31.19 26.27
N THR A 1138 -0.49 30.84 25.45
CA THR A 1138 -0.65 30.65 24.00
C THR A 1138 -0.98 29.20 23.63
N SER A 1139 -1.52 29.00 22.43
CA SER A 1139 -1.76 27.71 21.80
C SER A 1139 -1.50 27.80 20.30
N THR A 1140 -0.69 26.92 19.73
CA THR A 1140 -0.42 26.89 18.28
C THR A 1140 -1.50 26.09 17.55
N SER A 1141 -1.96 26.58 16.39
CA SER A 1141 -2.81 25.84 15.47
C SER A 1141 -2.31 25.99 14.04
N VAL A 1142 -2.47 24.95 13.22
CA VAL A 1142 -1.85 24.86 11.90
C VAL A 1142 -2.85 24.41 10.86
N PHE A 1143 -2.91 25.16 9.75
CA PHE A 1143 -3.78 24.91 8.61
C PHE A 1143 -2.97 24.85 7.31
N ASP A 1144 -3.42 24.06 6.34
CA ASP A 1144 -3.03 24.16 4.94
C ASP A 1144 -4.29 23.97 4.05
N PHE A 1145 -4.12 23.88 2.72
CA PHE A 1145 -5.24 23.83 1.75
C PHE A 1145 -6.27 24.96 1.94
N VAL A 1146 -5.82 26.14 2.39
CA VAL A 1146 -6.68 27.29 2.65
C VAL A 1146 -7.05 27.96 1.33
N SER A 1147 -8.34 27.97 1.00
CA SER A 1147 -8.89 28.64 -0.16
C SER A 1147 -10.18 29.37 0.19
N ILE A 1148 -10.43 30.50 -0.50
CA ILE A 1148 -11.73 31.16 -0.49
C ILE A 1148 -12.11 31.49 -1.93
N THR A 1149 -13.31 31.10 -2.35
CA THR A 1149 -13.84 31.35 -3.70
C THR A 1149 -15.18 32.05 -3.61
N THR A 1150 -15.31 33.23 -4.22
CA THR A 1150 -16.61 33.85 -4.51
C THR A 1150 -17.21 33.23 -5.78
N PRO A 1151 -18.55 33.16 -5.91
CA PRO A 1151 -19.22 32.87 -7.18
C PRO A 1151 -18.94 33.91 -8.28
#